data_AF-A0A6C0EKC3-F1
#
_entry.id   AF-A0A6C0EKC3-F1
#
_cell.length_a   1.000
_cell.length_b   1.000
_cell.length_c   1.000
_cell.angle_alpha   90.00
_cell.angle_beta   90.00
_cell.angle_gamma   90.00
#
_symmetry.space_group_name_H-M   'P 1'
#
loop_
_entity.id
_entity.type
_entity.pdbx_description
1 polymer ?
#
loop_
_entity_poly.entity_id
_entity_poly.type
_entity_poly.pdbx_seq_one_letter_code
_entity_poly.pdbx_strand_id
1 'polypeptide(L)'
;MNNLEDVTGLITKFNGMKDKYYSLVEEEFKKYIQEPNNKSLLKCLYIKYPYLKRSKRLNKRSKIIKEKAFISELLEDPYFSTQFTKEEKDNIYRYCILKIRGLYKHAQALKTGYCNGQIINAFSEENTLSVCITKNTLEANEQWLSRLFKELDNRYPHVGLGDKIMIISSKNNDLNGNATHCKDLNDAWSYLKKKNNFKIVFICSNKTRIQDILEMAESFLNLKDHLKKTLRILHDEAHNSKEAIPFRNIIENILPLINVLSYQPITASNNSLIDTKNPIWNKENLEKNAINFTQFDKTKSDDLKYSSCNDSIKLNFEELKKHPNWKNYNVEEVSRELFIEVDHKYKNKVLEELGEEELKDVDKRRQLEFCQFMKNNKEEEAVNNGINSLNLNNLINSDYFIKDAFNIHIMSTPNRKIITHLLSKEALKMDFNPIVLAVYGNEGDKYHLFHDSNDAKCVDTIMGEGEFNDKLLKLINYLKEQHINIKRPFIIIGNYTPTGESLSYVHYEYGTIRSVIRLISTNAEEDYQSACRGNYMNTKFIEKDPNWTQPIKYLVGQSNFINNALSYEAENDARIDYLELNPKNEDENGHSTILPILSPPKSRTAIPIKITLDRSDPLIQDLVGIALIPKKNQDQKEYFLLKLKKCCEDDEVECEIEDKTGKFNWEMRIKDFRQYSKKNINDVPKLGYWKFKSYQINFEVGTPFINNTSGHSIGDCDLLVCNDQYLLKNEQGGIKEINKKSTWWMGYKYL
;
A
#
# COMPACT_ATOMS: atom_id res chain seq x y z
N MET A 1 31.56 13.52 -11.85
CA MET A 1 31.57 12.48 -12.89
C MET A 1 32.50 11.29 -12.59
N ASN A 2 33.62 11.44 -11.84
CA ASN A 2 34.51 10.32 -11.45
C ASN A 2 33.93 9.26 -10.48
N ASN A 3 32.64 9.32 -10.12
CA ASN A 3 32.00 8.43 -9.13
C ASN A 3 30.95 7.48 -9.76
N LEU A 4 30.67 7.60 -11.07
CA LEU A 4 29.63 6.81 -11.77
C LEU A 4 30.17 5.51 -12.39
N GLU A 5 31.43 5.48 -12.84
CA GLU A 5 32.06 4.27 -13.39
C GLU A 5 32.29 3.21 -12.30
N ASP A 6 32.71 3.62 -11.11
CA ASP A 6 32.96 2.70 -9.97
C ASP A 6 31.66 2.04 -9.49
N VAL A 7 30.57 2.79 -9.41
CA VAL A 7 29.24 2.24 -9.06
C VAL A 7 28.73 1.29 -10.14
N THR A 8 29.00 1.54 -11.42
CA THR A 8 28.57 0.65 -12.52
C THR A 8 29.28 -0.70 -12.48
N GLY A 9 30.59 -0.70 -12.17
CA GLY A 9 31.36 -1.92 -11.94
C GLY A 9 30.82 -2.72 -10.75
N LEU A 10 30.55 -2.04 -9.63
CA LEU A 10 29.98 -2.64 -8.43
C LEU A 10 28.60 -3.29 -8.68
N ILE A 11 27.72 -2.59 -9.40
CA ILE A 11 26.38 -3.10 -9.72
C ILE A 11 26.46 -4.29 -10.70
N THR A 12 27.39 -4.26 -11.64
CA THR A 12 27.66 -5.40 -12.52
C THR A 12 28.13 -6.62 -11.73
N LYS A 13 29.07 -6.44 -10.79
CA LYS A 13 29.54 -7.49 -9.87
C LYS A 13 28.37 -8.05 -9.04
N PHE A 14 27.54 -7.18 -8.47
CA PHE A 14 26.37 -7.60 -7.68
C PHE A 14 25.38 -8.43 -8.49
N ASN A 15 25.00 -7.99 -9.70
CA ASN A 15 24.09 -8.75 -10.55
C ASN A 15 24.69 -10.09 -10.99
N GLY A 16 25.97 -10.14 -11.38
CA GLY A 16 26.62 -11.41 -11.73
C GLY A 16 26.67 -12.42 -10.58
N MET A 17 26.81 -11.94 -9.34
CA MET A 17 26.71 -12.79 -8.15
C MET A 17 25.26 -13.21 -7.85
N LYS A 18 24.30 -12.31 -8.03
CA LYS A 18 22.87 -12.57 -7.90
C LYS A 18 22.43 -13.70 -8.83
N ASP A 19 22.88 -13.70 -10.08
CA ASP A 19 22.53 -14.73 -11.07
C ASP A 19 23.12 -16.10 -10.69
N LYS A 20 24.37 -16.12 -10.20
CA LYS A 20 25.01 -17.33 -9.68
C LYS A 20 24.28 -17.87 -8.45
N TYR A 21 23.91 -17.00 -7.53
CA TYR A 21 23.15 -17.38 -6.33
C TYR A 21 21.81 -18.04 -6.69
N TYR A 22 21.04 -17.43 -7.60
CA TYR A 22 19.77 -18.03 -8.02
C TYR A 22 19.94 -19.33 -8.81
N SER A 23 21.03 -19.47 -9.56
CA SER A 23 21.37 -20.74 -10.23
C SER A 23 21.62 -21.87 -9.22
N LEU A 24 22.36 -21.59 -8.15
CA LEU A 24 22.59 -22.56 -7.06
C LEU A 24 21.28 -22.96 -6.35
N VAL A 25 20.41 -21.99 -6.08
CA VAL A 25 19.07 -22.26 -5.50
C VAL A 25 18.27 -23.18 -6.42
N GLU A 26 18.30 -22.94 -7.74
CA GLU A 26 17.60 -23.76 -8.72
C GLU A 26 18.13 -25.20 -8.76
N GLU A 27 19.46 -25.38 -8.76
CA GLU A 27 20.10 -26.69 -8.74
C GLU A 27 19.75 -27.49 -7.48
N GLU A 28 19.77 -26.85 -6.30
CA GLU A 28 19.38 -27.51 -5.06
C GLU A 28 17.88 -27.83 -5.01
N PHE A 29 17.04 -26.96 -5.58
CA PHE A 29 15.61 -27.24 -5.71
C PHE A 29 15.33 -28.40 -6.67
N LYS A 30 16.11 -28.57 -7.75
CA LYS A 30 16.01 -29.74 -8.65
C LYS A 30 16.24 -31.06 -7.90
N LYS A 31 17.13 -31.09 -6.90
CA LYS A 31 17.31 -32.27 -6.03
C LYS A 31 16.06 -32.59 -5.22
N TYR A 32 15.37 -31.57 -4.70
CA TYR A 32 14.07 -31.75 -4.04
C TYR A 32 12.99 -32.26 -5.03
N ILE A 33 12.96 -31.77 -6.27
CA ILE A 33 12.00 -32.25 -7.29
C ILE A 33 12.18 -33.75 -7.58
N GLN A 34 13.43 -34.24 -7.54
CA GLN A 34 13.75 -35.66 -7.72
C GLN A 34 13.27 -36.53 -6.54
N GLU A 35 13.21 -35.97 -5.32
CA GLU A 35 12.72 -36.65 -4.11
C GLU A 35 11.63 -35.85 -3.36
N PRO A 36 10.44 -35.63 -3.96
CA PRO A 36 9.48 -34.65 -3.45
C PRO A 36 8.82 -35.05 -2.11
N ASN A 37 8.86 -36.34 -1.77
CA ASN A 37 8.34 -36.88 -0.50
C ASN A 37 9.33 -36.66 0.67
N ASN A 38 10.58 -36.33 0.38
CA ASN A 38 11.60 -36.07 1.38
C ASN A 38 11.46 -34.65 1.94
N LYS A 39 10.55 -34.48 2.92
CA LYS A 39 10.29 -33.19 3.57
C LYS A 39 11.53 -32.56 4.23
N SER A 40 12.59 -33.35 4.49
CA SER A 40 13.84 -32.84 5.04
C SER A 40 14.59 -31.96 4.04
N LEU A 41 14.59 -32.29 2.74
CA LEU A 41 15.25 -31.50 1.70
C LEU A 41 14.64 -30.11 1.56
N LEU A 42 13.30 -30.03 1.57
CA LEU A 42 12.61 -28.75 1.54
C LEU A 42 12.84 -27.93 2.82
N LYS A 43 12.94 -28.58 3.99
CA LYS A 43 13.29 -27.92 5.25
C LYS A 43 14.72 -27.37 5.22
N CYS A 44 15.68 -28.12 4.66
CA CYS A 44 17.06 -27.66 4.47
C CYS A 44 17.13 -26.44 3.54
N LEU A 45 16.38 -26.45 2.43
CA LEU A 45 16.25 -25.29 1.54
C LEU A 45 15.71 -24.06 2.28
N TYR A 46 14.67 -24.20 3.10
CA TYR A 46 14.15 -23.08 3.90
C TYR A 46 15.09 -22.59 5.00
N ILE A 47 15.98 -23.44 5.49
CA ILE A 47 17.01 -23.02 6.46
C ILE A 47 18.11 -22.24 5.72
N LYS A 48 18.56 -22.75 4.58
CA LYS A 48 19.62 -22.15 3.78
C LYS A 48 19.19 -20.86 3.08
N TYR A 49 17.95 -20.83 2.59
CA TYR A 49 17.36 -19.72 1.85
C TYR A 49 16.04 -19.27 2.52
N PRO A 50 16.11 -18.52 3.64
CA PRO A 50 14.94 -18.18 4.45
C PRO A 50 13.82 -17.46 3.70
N TYR A 51 14.18 -16.66 2.68
CA TYR A 51 13.24 -15.89 1.88
C TYR A 51 12.20 -16.79 1.17
N LEU A 52 12.55 -18.04 0.86
CA LEU A 52 11.65 -19.02 0.24
C LEU A 52 10.44 -19.36 1.10
N LYS A 53 10.50 -19.13 2.43
CA LYS A 53 9.37 -19.34 3.34
C LYS A 53 8.19 -18.41 3.04
N ARG A 54 8.41 -17.30 2.34
CA ARG A 54 7.33 -16.40 1.87
C ARG A 54 6.45 -17.04 0.81
N SER A 55 6.99 -17.96 0.04
CA SER A 55 6.26 -18.63 -1.04
C SER A 55 5.20 -19.55 -0.45
N LYS A 56 3.93 -19.33 -0.82
CA LYS A 56 2.81 -20.17 -0.38
C LYS A 56 3.03 -21.62 -0.86
N ARG A 57 3.59 -22.47 0.01
CA ARG A 57 3.85 -23.92 -0.19
C ARG A 57 4.55 -24.26 -1.51
N LEU A 58 5.88 -24.14 -1.53
CA LEU A 58 6.69 -24.72 -2.60
C LEU A 58 6.39 -26.22 -2.76
N ASN A 59 6.25 -26.64 -4.01
CA ASN A 59 6.01 -28.03 -4.40
C ASN A 59 6.72 -28.34 -5.73
N LYS A 60 6.64 -29.59 -6.20
CA LYS A 60 7.31 -30.02 -7.44
C LYS A 60 6.93 -29.25 -8.72
N ARG A 61 5.81 -28.52 -8.73
CA ARG A 61 5.35 -27.68 -9.85
C ARG A 61 5.77 -26.20 -9.70
N SER A 62 6.35 -25.82 -8.57
CA SER A 62 6.80 -24.46 -8.32
C SER A 62 7.97 -24.10 -9.22
N LYS A 63 7.91 -22.94 -9.87
CA LYS A 63 9.03 -22.36 -10.61
C LYS A 63 9.91 -21.56 -9.65
N ILE A 64 10.89 -22.21 -9.03
CA ILE A 64 11.70 -21.61 -7.96
C ILE A 64 12.41 -20.33 -8.38
N ILE A 65 12.81 -20.23 -9.66
CA ILE A 65 13.48 -19.06 -10.24
C ILE A 65 12.62 -17.78 -10.19
N LYS A 66 11.28 -17.93 -10.08
CA LYS A 66 10.33 -16.82 -9.93
C LYS A 66 10.17 -16.36 -8.48
N GLU A 67 10.77 -17.06 -7.52
CA GLU A 67 10.79 -16.63 -6.12
C GLU A 67 12.08 -15.85 -5.86
N LYS A 68 11.93 -14.54 -5.66
CA LYS A 68 13.04 -13.61 -5.48
C LYS A 68 13.16 -13.14 -4.03
N ALA A 69 14.39 -12.95 -3.58
CA ALA A 69 14.73 -12.38 -2.29
C ALA A 69 14.73 -10.83 -2.39
N PHE A 70 14.52 -10.15 -1.26
CA PHE A 70 14.79 -8.71 -1.19
C PHE A 70 16.30 -8.45 -1.31
N ILE A 71 16.70 -7.27 -1.75
CA ILE A 71 18.12 -6.91 -1.83
C ILE A 71 18.78 -7.00 -0.47
N SER A 72 18.08 -6.59 0.60
CA SER A 72 18.60 -6.69 1.96
C SER A 72 18.89 -8.12 2.39
N GLU A 73 18.00 -9.05 2.06
CA GLU A 73 18.18 -10.46 2.34
C GLU A 73 19.37 -11.04 1.56
N LEU A 74 19.56 -10.63 0.31
CA LEU A 74 20.73 -11.04 -0.48
C LEU A 74 22.02 -10.52 0.17
N LEU A 75 22.10 -9.22 0.48
CA LEU A 75 23.32 -8.61 1.03
C LEU A 75 23.67 -9.06 2.46
N GLU A 76 22.70 -9.60 3.20
CA GLU A 76 22.87 -10.21 4.52
C GLU A 76 23.17 -11.73 4.44
N ASP A 77 22.87 -12.38 3.32
CA ASP A 77 23.16 -13.80 3.13
C ASP A 77 24.68 -14.08 3.22
N PRO A 78 25.12 -15.17 3.87
CA PRO A 78 26.53 -15.56 3.94
C PRO A 78 27.28 -15.53 2.60
N TYR A 79 26.57 -15.83 1.50
CA TYR A 79 27.11 -15.82 0.14
C TYR A 79 27.56 -14.41 -0.32
N PHE A 80 26.83 -13.36 0.06
CA PHE A 80 27.15 -11.98 -0.33
C PHE A 80 27.88 -11.22 0.77
N SER A 81 27.54 -11.47 2.04
CA SER A 81 28.01 -10.67 3.17
C SER A 81 29.53 -10.66 3.34
N THR A 82 30.22 -11.68 2.83
CA THR A 82 31.69 -11.79 2.81
C THR A 82 32.34 -11.15 1.58
N GLN A 83 31.56 -10.80 0.55
CA GLN A 83 32.04 -10.37 -0.77
C GLN A 83 31.84 -8.87 -1.04
N PHE A 84 31.01 -8.23 -0.22
CA PHE A 84 30.74 -6.80 -0.25
C PHE A 84 31.02 -6.19 1.11
N THR A 85 31.88 -5.17 1.13
CA THR A 85 32.10 -4.30 2.27
C THR A 85 30.82 -3.54 2.64
N LYS A 86 30.79 -2.95 3.84
CA LYS A 86 29.65 -2.12 4.26
C LYS A 86 29.39 -0.97 3.28
N GLU A 87 30.45 -0.31 2.83
CA GLU A 87 30.38 0.80 1.88
C GLU A 87 29.85 0.36 0.51
N GLU A 88 30.30 -0.79 -0.01
CA GLU A 88 29.74 -1.36 -1.25
C GLU A 88 28.24 -1.66 -1.12
N LYS A 89 27.80 -2.24 0.01
CA LYS A 89 26.37 -2.49 0.27
C LYS A 89 25.57 -1.19 0.28
N ASP A 90 26.10 -0.17 0.95
CA ASP A 90 25.49 1.15 1.01
C ASP A 90 25.37 1.80 -0.37
N ASN A 91 26.39 1.64 -1.22
CA ASN A 91 26.37 2.10 -2.61
C ASN A 91 25.35 1.34 -3.48
N ILE A 92 25.17 0.03 -3.26
CA ILE A 92 24.11 -0.76 -3.92
C ILE A 92 22.72 -0.25 -3.53
N TYR A 93 22.48 -0.01 -2.23
CA TYR A 93 21.20 0.56 -1.77
C TYR A 93 20.97 1.94 -2.36
N ARG A 94 21.97 2.82 -2.30
CA ARG A 94 21.92 4.17 -2.89
C ARG A 94 21.57 4.13 -4.37
N TYR A 95 22.21 3.24 -5.13
CA TYR A 95 21.92 3.06 -6.55
C TYR A 95 20.45 2.68 -6.80
N CYS A 96 19.90 1.75 -6.03
CA CYS A 96 18.51 1.33 -6.16
C CYS A 96 17.53 2.44 -5.76
N ILE A 97 17.80 3.14 -4.65
CA ILE A 97 16.97 4.22 -4.13
C ILE A 97 16.88 5.38 -5.13
N LEU A 98 18.00 5.78 -5.75
CA LEU A 98 18.03 6.89 -6.70
C LEU A 98 17.21 6.63 -7.98
N LYS A 99 16.94 5.36 -8.32
CA LYS A 99 16.06 5.00 -9.44
C LYS A 99 14.58 5.10 -9.11
N ILE A 100 14.22 5.16 -7.82
CA ILE A 100 12.83 5.29 -7.39
C ILE A 100 12.44 6.77 -7.47
N ARG A 101 11.62 7.12 -8.46
CA ARG A 101 11.14 8.49 -8.71
C ARG A 101 9.64 8.54 -8.55
N GLY A 102 9.16 8.44 -7.31
CA GLY A 102 7.72 8.34 -7.05
C GLY A 102 6.94 9.60 -7.38
N LEU A 103 5.71 9.42 -7.89
CA LEU A 103 4.73 10.50 -8.05
C LEU A 103 3.61 10.26 -7.04
N TYR A 104 3.59 11.08 -5.99
CA TYR A 104 2.67 10.96 -4.86
C TYR A 104 1.79 12.20 -4.81
N LYS A 105 0.64 12.14 -5.46
CA LYS A 105 -0.31 13.26 -5.51
C LYS A 105 -1.73 12.72 -5.52
N HIS A 106 -2.56 13.28 -4.63
CA HIS A 106 -3.88 12.74 -4.35
C HIS A 106 -4.98 13.25 -5.29
N ALA A 107 -4.87 14.49 -5.78
CA ALA A 107 -5.78 15.02 -6.79
C ALA A 107 -5.49 14.35 -8.15
N GLN A 108 -6.43 13.55 -8.66
CA GLN A 108 -6.29 12.87 -9.96
C GLN A 108 -6.11 13.84 -11.14
N ALA A 109 -6.54 15.10 -10.98
CA ALA A 109 -6.29 16.16 -11.93
C ALA A 109 -4.76 16.29 -12.17
N LEU A 110 -4.37 16.18 -13.44
CA LEU A 110 -3.00 16.33 -13.96
C LEU A 110 -2.01 15.19 -13.66
N LYS A 111 -2.31 14.23 -12.77
CA LYS A 111 -1.47 13.03 -12.54
C LYS A 111 -1.29 12.22 -13.83
N THR A 112 -2.40 11.94 -14.50
CA THR A 112 -2.42 11.26 -15.82
C THR A 112 -1.74 12.10 -16.90
N GLY A 113 -1.96 13.43 -16.90
CA GLY A 113 -1.31 14.33 -17.85
C GLY A 113 0.22 14.33 -17.72
N TYR A 114 0.74 14.35 -16.50
CA TYR A 114 2.17 14.21 -16.25
C TYR A 114 2.71 12.86 -16.73
N CYS A 115 2.01 11.76 -16.43
CA CYS A 115 2.43 10.43 -16.88
C CYS A 115 2.45 10.34 -18.42
N ASN A 116 1.44 10.87 -19.10
CA ASN A 116 1.43 10.96 -20.56
C ASN A 116 2.60 11.81 -21.08
N GLY A 117 2.87 12.95 -20.44
CA GLY A 117 4.04 13.78 -20.75
C GLY A 117 5.37 13.03 -20.61
N GLN A 118 5.55 12.26 -19.53
CA GLN A 118 6.74 11.43 -19.34
C GLN A 118 6.88 10.34 -20.41
N ILE A 119 5.78 9.66 -20.73
CA ILE A 119 5.76 8.64 -21.79
C ILE A 119 6.13 9.29 -23.13
N ILE A 120 5.51 10.41 -23.49
CA ILE A 120 5.76 11.14 -24.75
C ILE A 120 7.20 11.68 -24.81
N ASN A 121 7.74 12.18 -23.72
CA ASN A 121 9.13 12.64 -23.67
C ASN A 121 10.08 11.45 -23.87
N ALA A 122 9.78 10.29 -23.29
CA ALA A 122 10.57 9.07 -23.50
C ALA A 122 10.53 8.55 -24.95
N PHE A 123 9.55 8.95 -25.79
CA PHE A 123 9.59 8.62 -27.23
C PHE A 123 10.82 9.21 -27.92
N SER A 124 11.25 10.39 -27.50
CA SER A 124 12.41 11.09 -28.08
C SER A 124 13.74 10.45 -27.66
N GLU A 125 13.76 9.63 -26.60
CA GLU A 125 14.95 8.92 -26.16
C GLU A 125 15.22 7.71 -27.08
N GLU A 126 16.42 7.67 -27.66
CA GLU A 126 16.84 6.56 -28.49
C GLU A 126 16.93 5.27 -27.65
N ASN A 127 16.48 4.15 -28.23
CA ASN A 127 16.52 2.82 -27.60
C ASN A 127 15.86 2.70 -26.21
N THR A 128 15.00 3.64 -25.83
CA THR A 128 14.23 3.55 -24.58
C THR A 128 12.82 3.02 -24.81
N LEU A 129 12.38 2.15 -23.90
CA LEU A 129 11.05 1.55 -23.86
C LEU A 129 10.37 1.93 -22.54
N SER A 130 9.18 2.53 -22.62
CA SER A 130 8.35 2.82 -21.46
C SER A 130 7.45 1.62 -21.14
N VAL A 131 7.61 1.04 -19.95
CA VAL A 131 6.82 -0.08 -19.46
C VAL A 131 5.78 0.44 -18.47
N CYS A 132 4.51 0.42 -18.86
CA CYS A 132 3.40 0.97 -18.09
C CYS A 132 2.61 -0.15 -17.42
N ILE A 133 2.76 -0.26 -16.09
CA ILE A 133 2.07 -1.24 -15.25
C ILE A 133 0.75 -0.64 -14.76
N THR A 134 -0.36 -1.35 -15.01
CA THR A 134 -1.73 -0.86 -14.78
C THR A 134 -2.61 -1.96 -14.16
N LYS A 135 -3.61 -1.61 -13.33
CA LYS A 135 -4.43 -2.60 -12.60
C LYS A 135 -5.32 -3.45 -13.50
N ASN A 136 -5.90 -2.85 -14.54
CA ASN A 136 -6.64 -3.54 -15.60
C ASN A 136 -6.29 -2.89 -16.94
N THR A 137 -5.41 -3.51 -17.73
CA THR A 137 -4.85 -2.92 -18.95
C THR A 137 -5.90 -2.56 -20.01
N LEU A 138 -7.12 -3.07 -19.88
CA LEU A 138 -8.18 -2.99 -20.88
C LEU A 138 -9.25 -1.94 -20.56
N GLU A 139 -9.61 -1.77 -19.28
CA GLU A 139 -10.69 -0.86 -18.85
C GLU A 139 -10.15 0.45 -18.28
N ALA A 140 -9.07 0.39 -17.50
CA ALA A 140 -8.49 1.58 -16.87
C ALA A 140 -7.82 2.52 -17.87
N ASN A 141 -7.46 1.98 -19.03
CA ASN A 141 -6.53 2.63 -19.93
C ASN A 141 -7.23 3.37 -21.08
N GLU A 142 -8.52 3.18 -21.36
CA GLU A 142 -9.17 3.81 -22.52
C GLU A 142 -9.04 5.35 -22.50
N GLN A 143 -9.14 5.96 -21.32
CA GLN A 143 -8.98 7.42 -21.12
C GLN A 143 -7.51 7.88 -21.16
N TRP A 144 -6.58 7.09 -20.59
CA TRP A 144 -5.14 7.37 -20.65
C TRP A 144 -4.61 7.27 -22.08
N LEU A 145 -4.99 6.17 -22.75
CA LEU A 145 -4.58 5.79 -24.08
C LEU A 145 -5.17 6.72 -25.13
N SER A 146 -6.46 7.06 -25.09
CA SER A 146 -7.06 7.96 -26.09
C SER A 146 -6.36 9.33 -26.12
N ARG A 147 -6.11 9.93 -24.95
CA ARG A 147 -5.36 11.18 -24.83
C ARG A 147 -3.92 11.01 -25.32
N LEU A 148 -3.24 9.96 -24.88
CA LEU A 148 -1.86 9.64 -25.29
C LEU A 148 -1.75 9.39 -26.81
N PHE A 149 -2.70 8.67 -27.40
CA PHE A 149 -2.73 8.30 -28.82
C PHE A 149 -2.91 9.51 -29.69
N LYS A 150 -3.87 10.37 -29.35
CA LYS A 150 -4.07 11.64 -30.05
C LYS A 150 -2.79 12.49 -30.02
N GLU A 151 -2.10 12.57 -28.89
CA GLU A 151 -0.85 13.30 -28.80
C GLU A 151 0.30 12.63 -29.57
N LEU A 152 0.40 11.29 -29.54
CA LEU A 152 1.43 10.54 -30.26
C LEU A 152 1.25 10.57 -31.78
N ASP A 153 0.01 10.55 -32.27
CA ASP A 153 -0.30 10.70 -33.70
C ASP A 153 0.01 12.11 -34.18
N ASN A 154 -0.35 13.12 -33.38
CA ASN A 154 -0.04 14.51 -33.71
C ASN A 154 1.47 14.77 -33.74
N ARG A 155 2.24 14.23 -32.78
CA ARG A 155 3.69 14.49 -32.68
C ARG A 155 4.55 13.59 -33.56
N TYR A 156 4.08 12.38 -33.88
CA TYR A 156 4.84 11.38 -34.63
C TYR A 156 4.00 10.70 -35.73
N PRO A 157 3.47 11.43 -36.71
CA PRO A 157 2.48 10.91 -37.66
C PRO A 157 3.02 9.84 -38.63
N HIS A 158 4.34 9.70 -38.75
CA HIS A 158 4.98 8.86 -39.76
C HIS A 158 5.10 7.36 -39.40
N VAL A 159 4.70 6.97 -38.19
CA VAL A 159 4.72 5.57 -37.73
C VAL A 159 3.35 5.28 -37.13
N GLY A 160 2.71 4.17 -37.52
CA GLY A 160 1.40 3.79 -36.97
C GLY A 160 1.47 3.50 -35.47
N LEU A 161 0.39 3.78 -34.73
CA LEU A 161 0.32 3.48 -33.28
C LEU A 161 0.55 2.00 -32.98
N GLY A 162 0.04 1.11 -33.84
CA GLY A 162 0.24 -0.34 -33.72
C GLY A 162 1.70 -0.79 -33.72
N ASP A 163 2.60 -0.02 -34.36
CA ASP A 163 4.04 -0.30 -34.41
C ASP A 163 4.83 0.38 -33.28
N LYS A 164 4.18 1.27 -32.51
CA LYS A 164 4.76 2.00 -31.36
C LYS A 164 4.36 1.39 -30.03
N ILE A 165 3.14 0.85 -29.96
CA ILE A 165 2.50 0.43 -28.72
C ILE A 165 2.26 -1.06 -28.75
N MET A 166 2.64 -1.71 -27.66
CA MET A 166 2.39 -3.13 -27.43
C MET A 166 1.57 -3.32 -26.15
N ILE A 167 0.67 -4.29 -26.16
CA ILE A 167 -0.10 -4.71 -25.00
C ILE A 167 0.23 -6.17 -24.70
N ILE A 168 0.57 -6.46 -23.44
CA ILE A 168 0.77 -7.83 -22.97
C ILE A 168 -0.39 -8.21 -22.04
N SER A 169 -1.40 -8.87 -22.60
CA SER A 169 -2.65 -9.20 -21.91
C SER A 169 -3.11 -10.62 -22.26
N SER A 170 -3.73 -11.31 -21.30
CA SER A 170 -4.33 -12.62 -21.59
C SER A 170 -5.67 -12.52 -22.32
N LYS A 171 -6.36 -11.38 -22.22
CA LYS A 171 -7.60 -11.08 -22.96
C LYS A 171 -7.21 -10.30 -24.22
N ASN A 172 -7.66 -10.76 -25.40
CA ASN A 172 -7.39 -10.11 -26.68
C ASN A 172 -7.94 -8.69 -26.73
N ASN A 173 -7.07 -7.73 -27.02
CA ASN A 173 -7.42 -6.34 -27.28
C ASN A 173 -6.25 -5.65 -28.00
N ASP A 174 -6.48 -5.20 -29.22
CA ASP A 174 -5.54 -4.46 -30.06
C ASP A 174 -5.84 -2.94 -30.08
N LEU A 175 -6.73 -2.48 -29.19
CA LEU A 175 -7.24 -1.11 -29.12
C LEU A 175 -7.76 -0.61 -30.47
N ASN A 176 -8.57 -1.44 -31.13
CA ASN A 176 -9.13 -1.15 -32.45
C ASN A 176 -8.03 -0.94 -33.50
N GLY A 177 -6.98 -1.76 -33.44
CA GLY A 177 -5.81 -1.70 -34.33
C GLY A 177 -4.74 -0.66 -33.96
N ASN A 178 -4.89 0.06 -32.85
CA ASN A 178 -3.93 1.07 -32.39
C ASN A 178 -2.79 0.50 -31.53
N ALA A 179 -2.77 -0.82 -31.28
CA ALA A 179 -1.71 -1.48 -30.55
C ALA A 179 -1.46 -2.91 -31.05
N THR A 180 -0.20 -3.36 -30.98
CA THR A 180 0.12 -4.78 -31.16
C THR A 180 -0.22 -5.56 -29.89
N HIS A 181 -1.18 -6.48 -29.97
CA HIS A 181 -1.54 -7.37 -28.87
C HIS A 181 -0.64 -8.60 -28.81
N CYS A 182 -0.17 -8.93 -27.60
CA CYS A 182 0.59 -10.14 -27.29
C CYS A 182 -0.03 -10.85 -26.10
N LYS A 183 -0.23 -12.18 -26.19
CA LYS A 183 -0.90 -12.95 -25.13
C LYS A 183 -0.02 -13.08 -23.89
N ASP A 184 1.28 -13.19 -24.10
CA ASP A 184 2.29 -13.32 -23.06
C ASP A 184 3.64 -12.72 -23.47
N LEU A 185 4.62 -12.83 -22.57
CA LEU A 185 5.96 -12.34 -22.81
C LEU A 185 6.66 -13.04 -23.98
N ASN A 186 6.41 -14.33 -24.24
CA ASN A 186 7.10 -15.03 -25.32
C ASN A 186 6.67 -14.46 -26.69
N ASP A 187 5.37 -14.21 -26.84
CA ASP A 187 4.82 -13.55 -28.02
C ASP A 187 5.43 -12.16 -28.18
N ALA A 188 5.42 -11.35 -27.12
CA ALA A 188 6.01 -10.01 -27.11
C ALA A 188 7.52 -10.02 -27.45
N TRP A 189 8.26 -10.96 -26.84
CA TRP A 189 9.71 -11.09 -27.03
C TRP A 189 10.08 -11.46 -28.46
N SER A 190 9.20 -12.16 -29.19
CA SER A 190 9.41 -12.49 -30.59
C SER A 190 9.56 -11.24 -31.49
N TYR A 191 8.92 -10.13 -31.10
CA TYR A 191 9.04 -8.82 -31.71
C TYR A 191 10.19 -8.00 -31.10
N LEU A 192 10.24 -7.92 -29.77
CA LEU A 192 11.15 -7.02 -29.05
C LEU A 192 12.63 -7.37 -29.23
N LYS A 193 12.97 -8.64 -29.48
CA LYS A 193 14.35 -9.09 -29.71
C LYS A 193 14.92 -8.72 -31.09
N LYS A 194 14.08 -8.20 -31.99
CA LYS A 194 14.45 -7.77 -33.35
C LYS A 194 14.43 -6.24 -33.43
N LYS A 195 14.95 -5.68 -34.52
CA LYS A 195 14.77 -4.24 -34.81
C LYS A 195 13.26 -3.95 -34.90
N ASN A 196 12.78 -2.99 -34.11
CA ASN A 196 11.37 -2.64 -33.99
C ASN A 196 11.22 -1.16 -33.62
N ASN A 197 10.01 -0.63 -33.77
CA ASN A 197 9.65 0.76 -33.46
C ASN A 197 8.89 0.90 -32.13
N PHE A 198 8.76 -0.18 -31.35
CA PHE A 198 8.02 -0.14 -30.09
C PHE A 198 8.70 0.80 -29.09
N LYS A 199 7.89 1.65 -28.49
CA LYS A 199 8.27 2.65 -27.50
C LYS A 199 7.47 2.54 -26.21
N ILE A 200 6.29 1.91 -26.26
CA ILE A 200 5.46 1.66 -25.08
C ILE A 200 5.05 0.19 -25.00
N VAL A 201 5.12 -0.37 -23.79
CA VAL A 201 4.51 -1.65 -23.43
C VAL A 201 3.55 -1.44 -22.29
N PHE A 202 2.27 -1.79 -22.48
CA PHE A 202 1.28 -1.84 -21.41
C PHE A 202 1.13 -3.26 -20.86
N ILE A 203 1.07 -3.37 -19.53
CA ILE A 203 1.02 -4.66 -18.83
C ILE A 203 0.22 -4.57 -17.52
N CYS A 204 -0.43 -5.67 -17.12
CA CYS A 204 -1.23 -5.70 -15.88
C CYS A 204 -0.34 -5.77 -14.60
N SER A 205 -0.83 -5.27 -13.47
CA SER A 205 -0.11 -5.23 -12.17
C SER A 205 -0.11 -6.55 -11.36
N ASN A 206 -0.18 -7.72 -12.02
CA ASN A 206 -0.19 -9.03 -11.34
C ASN A 206 1.21 -9.68 -11.24
N LYS A 207 1.38 -10.70 -10.39
CA LYS A 207 2.69 -11.33 -10.11
C LYS A 207 3.39 -11.80 -11.38
N THR A 208 2.64 -12.49 -12.24
CA THR A 208 3.15 -13.05 -13.49
C THR A 208 3.67 -11.94 -14.38
N ARG A 209 2.89 -10.86 -14.53
CA ARG A 209 3.25 -9.73 -15.38
C ARG A 209 4.41 -8.89 -14.84
N ILE A 210 4.48 -8.63 -13.54
CA ILE A 210 5.64 -7.96 -12.95
C ILE A 210 6.90 -8.82 -13.10
N GLN A 211 6.77 -10.15 -13.00
CA GLN A 211 7.86 -11.08 -13.31
C GLN A 211 8.26 -11.03 -14.79
N ASP A 212 7.31 -10.91 -15.71
CA ASP A 212 7.59 -10.76 -17.15
C ASP A 212 8.45 -9.52 -17.43
N ILE A 213 8.27 -8.42 -16.67
CA ILE A 213 9.10 -7.20 -16.79
C ILE A 213 10.55 -7.47 -16.37
N LEU A 214 10.76 -8.22 -15.28
CA LEU A 214 12.11 -8.62 -14.86
C LEU A 214 12.79 -9.49 -15.93
N GLU A 215 12.09 -10.51 -16.41
CA GLU A 215 12.58 -11.40 -17.47
C GLU A 215 12.90 -10.62 -18.76
N MET A 216 12.06 -9.65 -19.13
CA MET A 216 12.29 -8.76 -20.27
C MET A 216 13.52 -7.87 -20.06
N ALA A 217 13.68 -7.25 -18.88
CA ALA A 217 14.80 -6.38 -18.56
C ALA A 217 16.14 -7.12 -18.62
N GLU A 218 16.20 -8.33 -18.04
CA GLU A 218 17.37 -9.22 -18.10
C GLU A 218 17.66 -9.65 -19.55
N SER A 219 16.62 -10.00 -20.31
CA SER A 219 16.78 -10.46 -21.69
C SER A 219 17.33 -9.37 -22.62
N PHE A 220 16.97 -8.10 -22.41
CA PHE A 220 17.54 -6.99 -23.19
C PHE A 220 19.03 -6.81 -22.98
N LEU A 221 19.58 -7.12 -21.80
CA LEU A 221 21.02 -7.03 -21.53
C LEU A 221 21.84 -8.04 -22.34
N ASN A 222 21.21 -9.16 -22.73
CA ASN A 222 21.84 -10.24 -23.48
C ASN A 222 21.79 -10.05 -25.01
N LEU A 223 21.15 -8.98 -25.50
CA LEU A 223 21.10 -8.67 -26.93
C LEU A 223 22.38 -7.97 -27.41
N LYS A 224 22.56 -7.93 -28.74
CA LYS A 224 23.60 -7.10 -29.39
C LYS A 224 23.35 -5.63 -29.08
N ASP A 225 24.40 -4.81 -28.99
CA ASP A 225 24.31 -3.42 -28.50
C ASP A 225 23.25 -2.57 -29.22
N HIS A 226 23.13 -2.67 -30.54
CA HIS A 226 22.12 -1.96 -31.33
C HIS A 226 20.66 -2.43 -31.12
N LEU A 227 20.46 -3.54 -30.40
CA LEU A 227 19.15 -4.09 -30.03
C LEU A 227 18.85 -3.96 -28.53
N LYS A 228 19.85 -3.59 -27.72
CA LYS A 228 19.64 -3.35 -26.29
C LYS A 228 18.65 -2.22 -26.10
N LYS A 229 17.74 -2.39 -25.15
CA LYS A 229 16.79 -1.35 -24.75
C LYS A 229 16.98 -0.98 -23.29
N THR A 230 16.89 0.31 -23.04
CA THR A 230 16.73 0.89 -21.70
C THR A 230 15.26 0.96 -21.34
N LEU A 231 14.94 0.81 -20.05
CA LEU A 231 13.57 0.73 -19.57
C LEU A 231 13.27 1.89 -18.61
N ARG A 232 12.13 2.55 -18.83
CA ARG A 232 11.47 3.42 -17.85
C ARG A 232 10.19 2.74 -17.40
N ILE A 233 10.08 2.44 -16.10
CA ILE A 233 8.94 1.69 -15.57
C ILE A 233 8.02 2.66 -14.83
N LEU A 234 6.78 2.76 -15.28
CA LEU A 234 5.72 3.57 -14.70
C LEU A 234 4.70 2.61 -14.09
N HIS A 235 4.41 2.73 -12.80
CA HIS A 235 3.50 1.83 -12.10
C HIS A 235 2.33 2.61 -11.51
N ASP A 236 1.22 2.67 -12.24
CA ASP A 236 -0.02 3.31 -11.77
C ASP A 236 -0.75 2.43 -10.77
N GLU A 237 -1.42 3.09 -9.83
CA GLU A 237 -2.04 2.47 -8.64
C GLU A 237 -1.08 1.48 -7.96
N ALA A 238 0.18 1.89 -7.74
CA ALA A 238 1.17 1.06 -7.04
C ALA A 238 0.75 0.74 -5.58
N HIS A 239 -0.34 1.34 -5.08
CA HIS A 239 -1.03 0.94 -3.86
C HIS A 239 -1.86 -0.32 -4.11
N ASN A 240 -1.53 -1.40 -3.40
CA ASN A 240 -2.47 -2.49 -3.18
C ASN A 240 -2.77 -2.52 -1.70
N SER A 241 -4.06 -2.43 -1.34
CA SER A 241 -4.55 -2.40 0.05
C SER A 241 -4.14 -3.63 0.87
N LYS A 242 -3.62 -4.69 0.25
CA LYS A 242 -3.10 -5.89 0.94
C LYS A 242 -1.57 -5.99 1.03
N GLU A 243 -0.80 -5.38 0.12
CA GLU A 243 0.63 -5.75 -0.06
C GLU A 243 1.63 -4.60 -0.22
N ALA A 244 1.23 -3.33 -0.37
CA ALA A 244 2.17 -2.21 -0.50
C ALA A 244 3.23 -2.42 -1.62
N ILE A 245 2.97 -1.96 -2.86
CA ILE A 245 3.61 -2.42 -4.10
C ILE A 245 3.46 -3.94 -4.27
N PRO A 246 2.57 -4.40 -5.17
CA PRO A 246 2.47 -5.81 -5.52
C PRO A 246 3.85 -6.39 -5.86
N PHE A 247 4.23 -7.48 -5.19
CA PHE A 247 5.45 -8.23 -5.53
C PHE A 247 6.74 -7.42 -5.44
N ARG A 248 6.86 -6.58 -4.41
CA ARG A 248 8.03 -5.73 -4.10
C ARG A 248 9.40 -6.41 -4.24
N ASN A 249 9.50 -7.69 -3.87
CA ASN A 249 10.72 -8.46 -4.02
C ASN A 249 11.16 -8.60 -5.50
N ILE A 250 10.21 -8.68 -6.44
CA ILE A 250 10.49 -8.69 -7.87
C ILE A 250 10.95 -7.30 -8.32
N ILE A 251 10.26 -6.24 -7.90
CA ILE A 251 10.65 -4.85 -8.20
C ILE A 251 12.08 -4.56 -7.74
N GLU A 252 12.45 -4.97 -6.53
CA GLU A 252 13.82 -4.83 -6.04
C GLU A 252 14.86 -5.59 -6.87
N ASN A 253 14.49 -6.66 -7.56
CA ASN A 253 15.39 -7.36 -8.47
C ASN A 253 15.51 -6.68 -9.85
N ILE A 254 14.54 -5.82 -10.20
CA ILE A 254 14.55 -4.97 -11.40
C ILE A 254 15.44 -3.73 -11.20
N LEU A 255 15.32 -3.05 -10.05
CA LEU A 255 16.06 -1.82 -9.74
C LEU A 255 17.59 -1.88 -10.02
N PRO A 256 18.33 -2.93 -9.61
CA PRO A 256 19.78 -2.97 -9.82
C PRO A 256 20.18 -3.25 -11.28
N LEU A 257 19.26 -3.55 -12.20
CA LEU A 257 19.60 -3.79 -13.61
C LEU A 257 20.03 -2.49 -14.28
N ILE A 258 21.19 -2.51 -14.95
CA ILE A 258 21.82 -1.30 -15.51
C ILE A 258 21.00 -0.64 -16.63
N ASN A 259 20.19 -1.42 -17.36
CA ASN A 259 19.33 -0.90 -18.40
C ASN A 259 17.99 -0.35 -17.86
N VAL A 260 17.69 -0.50 -16.58
CA VAL A 260 16.51 0.13 -15.96
C VAL A 260 16.90 1.53 -15.51
N LEU A 261 16.37 2.55 -16.16
CA LEU A 261 16.70 3.95 -15.85
C LEU A 261 15.96 4.45 -14.63
N SER A 262 14.68 4.10 -14.51
CA SER A 262 13.83 4.56 -13.41
C SER A 262 12.67 3.61 -13.15
N TYR A 263 12.25 3.59 -11.89
CA TYR A 263 10.99 3.02 -11.44
C TYR A 263 10.17 4.12 -10.77
N GLN A 264 9.03 4.45 -11.35
CA GLN A 264 8.15 5.51 -10.89
C GLN A 264 6.85 4.88 -10.37
N PRO A 265 6.74 4.65 -9.05
CA PRO A 265 5.47 4.29 -8.42
C PRO A 265 4.57 5.52 -8.39
N ILE A 266 3.34 5.35 -8.87
CA ILE A 266 2.39 6.44 -9.11
C ILE A 266 1.16 6.17 -8.24
N THR A 267 1.02 6.92 -7.15
CA THR A 267 0.01 6.65 -6.11
C THR A 267 -0.47 7.94 -5.46
N ALA A 268 -1.58 7.87 -4.73
CA ALA A 268 -2.17 9.03 -4.08
C ALA A 268 -1.41 9.41 -2.80
N SER A 269 -0.92 8.41 -2.07
CA SER A 269 -0.03 8.56 -0.91
C SER A 269 1.12 7.56 -0.97
N ASN A 270 2.30 7.92 -0.42
CA ASN A 270 3.41 6.98 -0.27
C ASN A 270 3.28 6.10 0.97
N ASN A 271 2.30 6.34 1.86
CA ASN A 271 2.09 5.56 3.08
C ASN A 271 1.97 4.06 2.79
N SER A 272 1.29 3.71 1.71
CA SER A 272 1.17 2.33 1.22
C SER A 272 2.42 1.80 0.51
N LEU A 273 3.51 2.57 0.37
CA LEU A 273 4.77 2.11 -0.22
C LEU A 273 5.87 1.97 0.84
N ILE A 274 5.78 2.75 1.92
CA ILE A 274 6.77 2.78 2.98
C ILE A 274 6.90 1.41 3.65
N ASP A 275 8.14 0.94 3.81
CA ASP A 275 8.47 -0.16 4.70
C ASP A 275 9.68 0.21 5.54
N THR A 276 9.42 0.52 6.81
CA THR A 276 10.45 0.90 7.79
C THR A 276 11.49 -0.19 8.05
N LYS A 277 11.22 -1.45 7.67
CA LYS A 277 12.17 -2.57 7.81
C LYS A 277 13.01 -2.78 6.55
N ASN A 278 12.64 -2.18 5.43
CA ASN A 278 13.34 -2.35 4.17
C ASN A 278 14.14 -1.07 3.82
N PRO A 279 15.47 -1.16 3.75
CA PRO A 279 16.37 -0.07 3.38
C PRO A 279 15.94 0.80 2.20
N ILE A 280 15.39 0.17 1.16
CA ILE A 280 15.09 0.82 -0.12
C ILE A 280 13.79 1.64 -0.04
N TRP A 281 12.83 1.19 0.79
CA TRP A 281 11.48 1.75 0.86
C TRP A 281 11.25 2.62 2.11
N ASN A 282 12.31 3.25 2.62
CA ASN A 282 12.20 4.19 3.72
C ASN A 282 11.46 5.48 3.28
N LYS A 283 10.59 6.01 4.14
CA LYS A 283 9.79 7.23 3.90
C LYS A 283 10.63 8.41 3.40
N GLU A 284 11.72 8.71 4.07
CA GLU A 284 12.54 9.88 3.78
C GLU A 284 13.20 9.76 2.40
N ASN A 285 13.67 8.56 2.05
CA ASN A 285 14.26 8.28 0.74
C ASN A 285 13.22 8.36 -0.39
N LEU A 286 12.01 7.86 -0.16
CA LEU A 286 10.91 7.97 -1.13
C LEU A 286 10.50 9.42 -1.33
N GLU A 287 10.37 10.22 -0.26
CA GLU A 287 10.01 11.63 -0.34
C GLU A 287 11.10 12.47 -1.01
N LYS A 288 12.36 12.32 -0.57
CA LYS A 288 13.50 13.06 -1.12
C LYS A 288 13.65 12.86 -2.63
N ASN A 289 13.41 11.63 -3.11
CA ASN A 289 13.55 11.29 -4.53
C ASN A 289 12.25 11.40 -5.34
N ALA A 290 11.13 11.73 -4.71
CA ALA A 290 9.84 11.91 -5.39
C ALA A 290 9.88 13.04 -6.41
N ILE A 291 9.04 12.94 -7.44
CA ILE A 291 8.83 14.01 -8.41
C ILE A 291 8.17 15.19 -7.70
N ASN A 292 8.72 16.38 -7.90
CA ASN A 292 8.08 17.60 -7.42
C ASN A 292 6.92 17.97 -8.36
N PHE A 293 5.70 17.57 -7.99
CA PHE A 293 4.52 17.87 -8.79
C PHE A 293 4.08 19.34 -8.69
N THR A 294 4.58 20.14 -7.74
CA THR A 294 4.20 21.56 -7.59
C THR A 294 4.72 22.42 -8.74
N GLN A 295 5.63 21.91 -9.56
CA GLN A 295 5.98 22.54 -10.84
C GLN A 295 4.80 22.58 -11.83
N PHE A 296 3.84 21.66 -11.68
CA PHE A 296 2.72 21.48 -12.61
C PHE A 296 1.37 21.80 -11.97
N ASP A 297 1.23 21.58 -10.67
CA ASP A 297 0.01 21.89 -9.93
C ASP A 297 0.30 22.27 -8.49
N LYS A 298 -0.03 23.53 -8.15
CA LYS A 298 0.11 24.14 -6.83
C LYS A 298 -1.24 24.36 -6.14
N THR A 299 -2.31 23.83 -6.73
CA THR A 299 -3.67 24.09 -6.25
C THR A 299 -3.83 23.45 -4.87
N LYS A 300 -4.08 24.30 -3.87
CA LYS A 300 -4.36 23.91 -2.49
C LYS A 300 -5.86 23.93 -2.22
N SER A 301 -6.27 23.32 -1.10
CA SER A 301 -7.68 23.27 -0.72
C SER A 301 -8.30 24.62 -0.37
N ASP A 302 -7.47 25.64 -0.10
CA ASP A 302 -7.86 27.01 0.21
C ASP A 302 -7.78 27.96 -1.01
N ASP A 303 -7.42 27.47 -2.20
CA ASP A 303 -7.40 28.28 -3.42
C ASP A 303 -8.83 28.67 -3.84
N LEU A 304 -9.10 29.96 -3.95
CA LEU A 304 -10.39 30.51 -4.38
C LEU A 304 -10.85 30.00 -5.76
N LYS A 305 -9.93 29.52 -6.60
CA LYS A 305 -10.20 28.95 -7.92
C LYS A 305 -10.54 27.46 -7.87
N TYR A 306 -10.48 26.83 -6.71
CA TYR A 306 -10.69 25.40 -6.53
C TYR A 306 -11.74 25.12 -5.47
N SER A 307 -12.70 24.27 -5.82
CA SER A 307 -13.69 23.77 -4.89
C SER A 307 -13.19 22.48 -4.26
N SER A 308 -12.92 22.49 -2.95
CA SER A 308 -12.29 21.40 -2.20
C SER A 308 -13.30 20.53 -1.43
N CYS A 309 -12.83 19.48 -0.74
CA CYS A 309 -13.65 18.71 0.19
C CYS A 309 -14.03 19.59 1.40
N ASN A 310 -13.09 20.42 1.86
CA ASN A 310 -13.27 21.31 2.99
C ASN A 310 -14.38 22.36 2.78
N ASP A 311 -14.73 22.73 1.55
CA ASP A 311 -15.84 23.65 1.27
C ASP A 311 -17.23 23.04 1.57
N SER A 312 -17.31 21.72 1.71
CA SER A 312 -18.59 21.02 1.80
C SER A 312 -19.21 21.16 3.20
N ILE A 313 -20.54 21.17 3.28
CA ILE A 313 -21.27 20.94 4.53
C ILE A 313 -21.13 19.46 4.90
N LYS A 314 -20.68 19.19 6.13
CA LYS A 314 -20.41 17.82 6.60
C LYS A 314 -21.60 17.31 7.39
N LEU A 315 -22.15 16.17 6.96
CA LEU A 315 -23.26 15.49 7.65
C LEU A 315 -22.82 14.07 7.99
N ASN A 316 -22.50 13.82 9.26
CA ASN A 316 -22.09 12.48 9.67
C ASN A 316 -23.29 11.63 10.13
N PHE A 317 -23.26 10.33 9.81
CA PHE A 317 -24.34 9.41 10.17
C PHE A 317 -24.48 9.25 11.70
N GLU A 318 -23.40 9.38 12.46
CA GLU A 318 -23.43 9.27 13.92
C GLU A 318 -24.28 10.38 14.58
N GLU A 319 -24.27 11.59 14.03
CA GLU A 319 -25.13 12.69 14.44
C GLU A 319 -26.54 12.55 13.88
N LEU A 320 -26.67 12.24 12.59
CA LEU A 320 -27.98 12.07 11.94
C LEU A 320 -28.82 10.98 12.62
N LYS A 321 -28.18 9.90 13.10
CA LYS A 321 -28.84 8.82 13.86
C LYS A 321 -29.49 9.28 15.16
N LYS A 322 -29.10 10.44 15.70
CA LYS A 322 -29.71 11.03 16.90
C LYS A 322 -30.95 11.87 16.58
N HIS A 323 -31.19 12.16 15.31
CA HIS A 323 -32.32 12.98 14.88
C HIS A 323 -33.63 12.18 15.01
N PRO A 324 -34.74 12.77 15.50
CA PRO A 324 -36.00 12.07 15.70
C PRO A 324 -36.62 11.52 14.40
N ASN A 325 -36.27 12.11 13.25
CA ASN A 325 -36.73 11.64 11.94
C ASN A 325 -35.87 10.49 11.36
N TRP A 326 -34.77 10.11 12.02
CA TRP A 326 -33.98 8.95 11.61
C TRP A 326 -34.74 7.67 11.89
N LYS A 327 -34.84 6.80 10.87
CA LYS A 327 -35.59 5.54 10.98
C LYS A 327 -34.65 4.36 10.83
N ASN A 328 -34.88 3.33 11.63
CA ASN A 328 -34.34 2.00 11.34
C ASN A 328 -35.38 1.25 10.50
N TYR A 329 -35.03 0.93 9.27
CA TYR A 329 -35.92 0.24 8.34
C TYR A 329 -35.91 -1.28 8.52
N ASN A 330 -35.02 -1.81 9.40
CA ASN A 330 -34.91 -3.24 9.72
C ASN A 330 -34.85 -4.14 8.46
N VAL A 331 -34.12 -3.70 7.43
CA VAL A 331 -33.93 -4.49 6.21
C VAL A 331 -32.88 -5.56 6.48
N GLU A 332 -33.34 -6.76 6.85
CA GLU A 332 -32.49 -7.93 7.15
C GLU A 332 -32.21 -8.79 5.91
N GLU A 333 -33.05 -8.68 4.87
CA GLU A 333 -32.83 -9.31 3.58
C GLU A 333 -33.45 -8.51 2.43
N VAL A 334 -32.99 -8.78 1.21
CA VAL A 334 -33.61 -8.25 -0.02
C VAL A 334 -34.49 -9.32 -0.65
N SER A 335 -35.62 -8.96 -1.24
CA SER A 335 -36.55 -9.94 -1.82
C SER A 335 -35.93 -10.76 -2.98
N ARG A 336 -36.47 -11.96 -3.23
CA ARG A 336 -36.00 -12.83 -4.33
C ARG A 336 -36.24 -12.20 -5.69
N GLU A 337 -37.38 -11.55 -5.86
CA GLU A 337 -37.77 -10.83 -7.07
C GLU A 337 -36.73 -9.77 -7.42
N LEU A 338 -36.32 -8.96 -6.45
CA LEU A 338 -35.35 -7.89 -6.67
C LEU A 338 -33.94 -8.43 -6.97
N PHE A 339 -33.57 -9.60 -6.40
CA PHE A 339 -32.33 -10.28 -6.78
C PHE A 339 -32.37 -10.82 -8.21
N ILE A 340 -33.49 -11.43 -8.61
CA ILE A 340 -33.67 -12.01 -9.94
C ILE A 340 -33.50 -10.94 -11.02
N GLU A 341 -34.02 -9.74 -10.82
CA GLU A 341 -33.91 -8.61 -11.76
C GLU A 341 -32.46 -8.19 -12.08
N VAL A 342 -31.53 -8.41 -11.14
CA VAL A 342 -30.13 -7.97 -11.28
C VAL A 342 -29.13 -9.09 -11.51
N ASP A 343 -29.52 -10.34 -11.25
CA ASP A 343 -28.64 -11.50 -11.45
C ASP A 343 -28.67 -11.97 -12.91
N HIS A 344 -27.51 -11.96 -13.55
CA HIS A 344 -27.32 -12.38 -14.95
C HIS A 344 -27.86 -13.78 -15.29
N LYS A 345 -27.90 -14.72 -14.32
CA LYS A 345 -28.42 -16.07 -14.54
C LYS A 345 -29.96 -16.10 -14.56
N TYR A 346 -30.61 -15.15 -13.88
CA TYR A 346 -32.05 -15.15 -13.64
C TYR A 346 -32.81 -13.96 -14.25
N LYS A 347 -32.12 -12.94 -14.79
CA LYS A 347 -32.66 -11.65 -15.28
C LYS A 347 -33.90 -11.69 -16.21
N ASN A 348 -34.18 -12.83 -16.85
CA ASN A 348 -35.33 -13.00 -17.75
C ASN A 348 -36.34 -14.04 -17.26
N LYS A 349 -36.22 -14.49 -16.01
CA LYS A 349 -37.14 -15.42 -15.37
C LYS A 349 -38.01 -14.68 -14.38
N VAL A 350 -39.25 -15.11 -14.25
CA VAL A 350 -40.11 -14.69 -13.12
C VAL A 350 -39.98 -15.70 -11.98
N LEU A 351 -40.27 -15.28 -10.75
CA LEU A 351 -40.06 -16.11 -9.56
C LEU A 351 -40.84 -17.43 -9.63
N GLU A 352 -42.03 -17.38 -10.23
CA GLU A 352 -42.95 -18.50 -10.39
C GLU A 352 -42.44 -19.57 -11.36
N GLU A 353 -41.49 -19.22 -12.24
CA GLU A 353 -40.89 -20.14 -13.22
C GLU A 353 -39.68 -20.90 -12.67
N LEU A 354 -39.21 -20.56 -11.46
CA LEU A 354 -38.02 -21.17 -10.88
C LEU A 354 -38.34 -22.50 -10.21
N GLY A 355 -37.61 -23.55 -10.60
CA GLY A 355 -37.64 -24.83 -9.90
C GLY A 355 -37.02 -24.76 -8.49
N GLU A 356 -37.23 -25.79 -7.67
CA GLU A 356 -36.76 -25.83 -6.27
C GLU A 356 -35.23 -25.63 -6.15
N GLU A 357 -34.45 -26.25 -7.04
CA GLU A 357 -32.99 -26.10 -7.06
C GLU A 357 -32.55 -24.69 -7.46
N GLU A 358 -33.30 -24.03 -8.35
CA GLU A 358 -33.02 -22.65 -8.75
C GLU A 358 -33.33 -21.67 -7.64
N LEU A 359 -34.44 -21.87 -6.92
CA LEU A 359 -34.80 -21.09 -5.73
C LEU A 359 -33.75 -21.23 -4.62
N LYS A 360 -33.24 -22.45 -4.38
CA LYS A 360 -32.13 -22.68 -3.44
C LYS A 360 -30.85 -21.94 -3.85
N ASP A 361 -30.51 -21.92 -5.13
CA ASP A 361 -29.34 -21.17 -5.64
C ASP A 361 -29.56 -19.65 -5.54
N VAL A 362 -30.76 -19.15 -5.84
CA VAL A 362 -31.16 -17.75 -5.64
C VAL A 362 -30.98 -17.36 -4.18
N ASP A 363 -31.56 -18.10 -3.24
CA ASP A 363 -31.44 -17.77 -1.81
C ASP A 363 -30.00 -17.78 -1.33
N LYS A 364 -29.21 -18.79 -1.75
CA LYS A 364 -27.80 -18.87 -1.41
C LYS A 364 -27.00 -17.66 -1.93
N ARG A 365 -27.18 -17.28 -3.20
CA ARG A 365 -26.47 -16.14 -3.81
C ARG A 365 -26.91 -14.81 -3.22
N ARG A 366 -28.23 -14.64 -3.01
CA ARG A 366 -28.85 -13.48 -2.35
C ARG A 366 -28.30 -13.28 -0.95
N GLN A 367 -28.27 -14.34 -0.12
CA GLN A 367 -27.68 -14.30 1.22
C GLN A 367 -26.17 -14.03 1.18
N LEU A 368 -25.45 -14.57 0.20
CA LEU A 368 -24.03 -14.24 0.02
C LEU A 368 -23.86 -12.74 -0.24
N GLU A 369 -24.58 -12.19 -1.22
CA GLU A 369 -24.50 -10.77 -1.61
C GLU A 369 -24.94 -9.79 -0.52
N PHE A 370 -25.96 -10.14 0.26
CA PHE A 370 -26.58 -9.23 1.24
C PHE A 370 -26.15 -9.45 2.70
N CYS A 371 -25.74 -10.66 3.10
CA CYS A 371 -25.57 -10.99 4.53
C CYS A 371 -24.18 -11.55 4.90
N GLN A 372 -23.39 -12.06 3.96
CA GLN A 372 -22.20 -12.88 4.31
C GLN A 372 -20.86 -12.35 3.82
N PHE A 373 -20.83 -11.38 2.89
CA PHE A 373 -19.54 -10.93 2.35
C PHE A 373 -18.84 -9.87 3.22
N MET A 374 -19.56 -8.95 3.87
CA MET A 374 -18.97 -8.03 4.84
C MET A 374 -19.24 -8.50 6.27
N LYS A 375 -18.25 -8.29 7.13
CA LYS A 375 -18.37 -8.63 8.56
C LYS A 375 -19.27 -7.61 9.26
N ASN A 376 -19.96 -8.05 10.31
CA ASN A 376 -20.72 -7.19 11.24
C ASN A 376 -21.91 -6.45 10.58
N ASN A 377 -22.66 -7.11 9.70
CA ASN A 377 -23.90 -6.58 9.10
C ASN A 377 -23.74 -5.22 8.41
N LYS A 378 -22.59 -5.00 7.76
CA LYS A 378 -22.29 -3.72 7.11
C LYS A 378 -23.16 -3.45 5.88
N GLU A 379 -23.67 -4.48 5.22
CA GLU A 379 -24.65 -4.35 4.15
C GLU A 379 -26.00 -3.82 4.66
N GLU A 380 -26.51 -4.36 5.77
CA GLU A 380 -27.75 -3.88 6.43
C GLU A 380 -27.60 -2.42 6.88
N GLU A 381 -26.43 -2.08 7.47
CA GLU A 381 -26.10 -0.71 7.83
C GLU A 381 -26.09 0.19 6.58
N ALA A 382 -25.50 -0.26 5.48
CA ALA A 382 -25.44 0.50 4.24
C ALA A 382 -26.83 0.79 3.66
N VAL A 383 -27.73 -0.20 3.66
CA VAL A 383 -29.12 -0.02 3.19
C VAL A 383 -29.84 1.00 4.07
N ASN A 384 -29.79 0.82 5.40
CA ASN A 384 -30.43 1.75 6.33
C ASN A 384 -29.90 3.18 6.16
N ASN A 385 -28.58 3.35 6.07
CA ASN A 385 -27.96 4.65 5.81
C ASN A 385 -28.40 5.20 4.45
N GLY A 386 -28.52 4.36 3.42
CA GLY A 386 -28.93 4.74 2.07
C GLY A 386 -30.36 5.27 2.03
N ILE A 387 -31.32 4.54 2.62
CA ILE A 387 -32.72 4.96 2.66
C ILE A 387 -32.87 6.27 3.46
N ASN A 388 -32.21 6.39 4.62
CA ASN A 388 -32.19 7.65 5.36
C ASN A 388 -31.53 8.80 4.56
N SER A 389 -30.50 8.50 3.78
CA SER A 389 -29.84 9.50 2.92
C SER A 389 -30.75 10.03 1.82
N LEU A 390 -31.67 9.20 1.29
CA LEU A 390 -32.70 9.65 0.35
C LEU A 390 -33.74 10.56 1.04
N ASN A 391 -33.90 10.44 2.36
CA ASN A 391 -34.82 11.22 3.19
C ASN A 391 -34.15 12.45 3.85
N LEU A 392 -33.00 12.91 3.33
CA LEU A 392 -32.23 13.99 3.96
C LEU A 392 -32.99 15.32 4.08
N ASN A 393 -33.84 15.68 3.10
CA ASN A 393 -34.65 16.90 3.17
C ASN A 393 -35.42 16.99 4.50
N ASN A 394 -35.99 15.87 4.96
CA ASN A 394 -36.74 15.77 6.21
C ASN A 394 -35.86 15.64 7.46
N LEU A 395 -34.65 15.10 7.32
CA LEU A 395 -33.71 14.96 8.44
C LEU A 395 -33.04 16.28 8.81
N ILE A 396 -32.69 17.11 7.82
CA ILE A 396 -31.97 18.37 8.05
C ILE A 396 -32.84 19.60 7.84
N ASN A 397 -34.14 19.43 7.54
CA ASN A 397 -35.10 20.50 7.29
C ASN A 397 -34.56 21.55 6.29
N SER A 398 -34.07 21.07 5.15
CA SER A 398 -33.39 21.89 4.14
C SER A 398 -33.61 21.29 2.74
N ASP A 399 -33.56 22.13 1.71
CA ASP A 399 -33.63 21.74 0.30
C ASP A 399 -32.31 21.11 -0.16
N TYR A 400 -32.00 19.93 0.38
CA TYR A 400 -30.84 19.15 -0.01
C TYR A 400 -31.03 18.61 -1.43
N PHE A 401 -32.09 17.85 -1.67
CA PHE A 401 -32.61 17.51 -3.00
C PHE A 401 -33.58 18.62 -3.42
N ILE A 402 -33.19 19.45 -4.38
CA ILE A 402 -33.96 20.62 -4.79
C ILE A 402 -35.02 20.16 -5.80
N LYS A 403 -36.29 20.22 -5.40
CA LYS A 403 -37.40 19.93 -6.28
C LYS A 403 -37.44 20.92 -7.45
N ASP A 404 -37.82 20.43 -8.62
CA ASP A 404 -37.97 21.23 -9.84
C ASP A 404 -36.67 21.91 -10.35
N ALA A 405 -35.50 21.46 -9.86
CA ALA A 405 -34.19 21.92 -10.29
C ALA A 405 -33.26 20.75 -10.59
N PHE A 406 -32.40 20.91 -11.61
CA PHE A 406 -31.36 19.93 -11.88
C PHE A 406 -30.21 20.08 -10.88
N ASN A 407 -29.99 19.05 -10.07
CA ASN A 407 -28.85 18.98 -9.17
C ASN A 407 -28.35 17.53 -9.06
N ILE A 408 -27.03 17.33 -9.11
CA ILE A 408 -26.43 15.98 -9.18
C ILE A 408 -26.00 15.53 -7.78
N HIS A 409 -26.40 14.33 -7.41
CA HIS A 409 -26.04 13.68 -6.15
C HIS A 409 -25.41 12.31 -6.43
N ILE A 410 -24.37 11.95 -5.69
CA ILE A 410 -23.72 10.63 -5.83
C ILE A 410 -23.84 9.87 -4.53
N MET A 411 -24.24 8.60 -4.64
CA MET A 411 -24.32 7.67 -3.52
C MET A 411 -23.46 6.43 -3.81
N SER A 412 -22.38 6.29 -3.04
CA SER A 412 -21.47 5.16 -3.12
C SER A 412 -21.96 4.00 -2.26
N THR A 413 -22.35 2.91 -2.90
CA THR A 413 -22.82 1.68 -2.24
C THR A 413 -21.67 0.69 -2.01
N PRO A 414 -21.82 -0.28 -1.08
CA PRO A 414 -21.00 -1.48 -1.10
C PRO A 414 -21.12 -2.16 -2.48
N ASN A 415 -20.05 -2.80 -2.96
CA ASN A 415 -19.97 -3.38 -4.32
C ASN A 415 -20.94 -4.57 -4.54
N ARG A 416 -22.26 -4.30 -4.54
CA ARG A 416 -23.36 -5.26 -4.66
C ARG A 416 -24.44 -4.65 -5.55
N LYS A 417 -24.78 -5.37 -6.63
CA LYS A 417 -25.80 -4.93 -7.58
C LYS A 417 -27.15 -4.83 -6.92
N ILE A 418 -27.48 -5.80 -6.08
CA ILE A 418 -28.75 -5.90 -5.37
C ILE A 418 -29.01 -4.70 -4.44
N ILE A 419 -28.01 -4.23 -3.69
CA ILE A 419 -28.13 -3.05 -2.81
C ILE A 419 -28.33 -1.78 -3.64
N THR A 420 -27.55 -1.65 -4.71
CA THR A 420 -27.64 -0.50 -5.62
C THR A 420 -29.01 -0.40 -6.27
N HIS A 421 -29.55 -1.53 -6.73
CA HIS A 421 -30.87 -1.60 -7.34
C HIS A 421 -31.98 -1.31 -6.32
N LEU A 422 -31.91 -1.89 -5.11
CA LEU A 422 -32.86 -1.59 -4.03
C LEU A 422 -32.94 -0.09 -3.75
N LEU A 423 -31.80 0.55 -3.51
CA LEU A 423 -31.74 1.99 -3.24
C LEU A 423 -32.22 2.84 -4.42
N SER A 424 -32.04 2.36 -5.66
CA SER A 424 -32.56 3.04 -6.84
C SER A 424 -34.09 2.99 -6.90
N LYS A 425 -34.70 1.85 -6.58
CA LYS A 425 -36.16 1.73 -6.46
C LYS A 425 -36.71 2.55 -5.30
N GLU A 426 -36.03 2.60 -4.15
CA GLU A 426 -36.43 3.46 -3.03
C GLU A 426 -36.34 4.96 -3.39
N ALA A 427 -35.33 5.37 -4.16
CA ALA A 427 -35.19 6.75 -4.60
C ALA A 427 -36.36 7.23 -5.47
N LEU A 428 -36.93 6.35 -6.31
CA LEU A 428 -38.11 6.66 -7.13
C LEU A 428 -39.38 6.90 -6.31
N LYS A 429 -39.43 6.47 -5.05
CA LYS A 429 -40.58 6.70 -4.15
C LYS A 429 -40.56 8.09 -3.50
N MET A 430 -39.49 8.86 -3.69
CA MET A 430 -39.33 10.17 -3.08
C MET A 430 -40.17 11.24 -3.79
N ASP A 431 -40.67 12.21 -3.03
CA ASP A 431 -41.58 13.26 -3.48
C ASP A 431 -40.95 14.28 -4.44
N PHE A 432 -39.63 14.37 -4.45
CA PHE A 432 -38.85 15.16 -5.41
C PHE A 432 -38.65 14.46 -6.77
N ASN A 433 -39.19 13.24 -6.95
CA ASN A 433 -39.27 12.51 -8.23
C ASN A 433 -37.94 12.49 -9.01
N PRO A 434 -36.87 11.86 -8.50
CA PRO A 434 -35.54 11.94 -9.10
C PRO A 434 -35.43 11.15 -10.41
N ILE A 435 -34.42 11.51 -11.21
CA ILE A 435 -33.82 10.62 -12.21
C ILE A 435 -32.69 9.87 -11.53
N VAL A 436 -32.67 8.54 -11.63
CA VAL A 436 -31.64 7.71 -10.98
C VAL A 436 -30.82 6.97 -12.02
N LEU A 437 -29.50 7.11 -11.95
CA LEU A 437 -28.55 6.32 -12.71
C LEU A 437 -27.87 5.31 -11.78
N ALA A 438 -28.25 4.05 -11.88
CA ALA A 438 -27.63 2.96 -11.14
C ALA A 438 -26.40 2.43 -11.88
N VAL A 439 -25.30 2.21 -11.15
CA VAL A 439 -24.02 1.71 -11.69
C VAL A 439 -23.66 0.38 -11.03
N TYR A 440 -23.81 -0.72 -11.78
CA TYR A 440 -23.72 -2.09 -11.26
C TYR A 440 -22.32 -2.73 -11.29
N GLY A 441 -21.31 -2.09 -11.86
CA GLY A 441 -19.94 -2.64 -11.91
C GLY A 441 -19.14 -2.15 -13.11
N ASN A 442 -18.16 -2.96 -13.57
CA ASN A 442 -17.24 -2.57 -14.65
C ASN A 442 -17.43 -3.34 -15.97
N GLU A 443 -18.18 -4.45 -15.96
CA GLU A 443 -18.38 -5.31 -17.13
C GLU A 443 -19.88 -5.57 -17.36
N GLY A 444 -20.28 -5.73 -18.63
CA GLY A 444 -21.66 -6.01 -19.05
C GLY A 444 -22.60 -4.80 -18.92
N ASP A 445 -23.90 -5.06 -18.69
CA ASP A 445 -24.94 -4.05 -18.47
C ASP A 445 -24.63 -3.16 -17.24
N LYS A 446 -23.83 -2.11 -17.44
CA LYS A 446 -23.20 -1.31 -16.39
C LYS A 446 -24.12 -0.23 -15.88
N TYR A 447 -24.73 0.54 -16.79
CA TYR A 447 -25.51 1.73 -16.51
C TYR A 447 -27.00 1.46 -16.69
N HIS A 448 -27.76 1.65 -15.62
CA HIS A 448 -29.22 1.43 -15.61
C HIS A 448 -29.92 2.71 -15.18
N LEU A 449 -30.79 3.20 -16.04
CA LEU A 449 -31.55 4.42 -15.83
C LEU A 449 -32.94 4.08 -15.27
N PHE A 450 -33.35 4.83 -14.24
CA PHE A 450 -34.68 4.80 -13.64
C PHE A 450 -35.27 6.21 -13.64
N HIS A 451 -36.52 6.35 -14.10
CA HIS A 451 -37.29 7.60 -14.02
C HIS A 451 -38.78 7.31 -14.16
N ASP A 452 -39.63 8.21 -13.64
CA ASP A 452 -41.09 8.18 -13.81
C ASP A 452 -41.74 6.84 -13.40
N SER A 453 -41.21 6.23 -12.33
CA SER A 453 -41.64 4.91 -11.82
C SER A 453 -41.52 3.76 -12.82
N ASN A 454 -40.79 3.93 -13.92
CA ASN A 454 -40.51 2.87 -14.88
C ASN A 454 -39.45 1.88 -14.36
N ASP A 455 -39.48 0.67 -14.91
CA ASP A 455 -38.44 -0.33 -14.70
C ASP A 455 -37.07 0.14 -15.22
N ALA A 456 -36.02 -0.47 -14.68
CA ALA A 456 -34.64 -0.17 -15.03
C ALA A 456 -34.38 -0.38 -16.53
N LYS A 457 -33.91 0.66 -17.23
CA LYS A 457 -33.46 0.56 -18.62
C LYS A 457 -31.94 0.57 -18.71
N CYS A 458 -31.33 -0.44 -19.34
CA CYS A 458 -29.91 -0.41 -19.66
C CYS A 458 -29.62 0.71 -20.67
N VAL A 459 -28.66 1.59 -20.37
CA VAL A 459 -28.31 2.78 -21.19
C VAL A 459 -26.86 2.79 -21.65
N ASP A 460 -26.17 1.65 -21.59
CA ASP A 460 -24.76 1.53 -22.00
C ASP A 460 -24.52 1.99 -23.44
N THR A 461 -25.42 1.63 -24.36
CA THR A 461 -25.32 2.02 -25.78
C THR A 461 -25.54 3.53 -26.00
N ILE A 462 -26.36 4.16 -25.15
CA ILE A 462 -26.63 5.61 -25.20
C ILE A 462 -25.42 6.38 -24.67
N MET A 463 -24.86 5.92 -23.54
CA MET A 463 -23.67 6.51 -22.93
C MET A 463 -22.44 6.31 -23.81
N GLY A 464 -22.33 5.15 -24.46
CA GLY A 464 -21.27 4.81 -25.41
C GLY A 464 -19.88 4.76 -24.77
N GLU A 465 -18.85 4.87 -25.60
CA GLU A 465 -17.43 4.90 -25.22
C GLU A 465 -16.95 6.32 -24.84
N GLY A 466 -15.77 6.41 -24.21
CA GLY A 466 -15.11 7.69 -23.86
C GLY A 466 -15.05 8.04 -22.37
N GLU A 467 -14.88 9.33 -22.06
CA GLU A 467 -14.80 9.83 -20.68
C GLU A 467 -16.18 9.86 -20.01
N PHE A 468 -16.23 9.58 -18.70
CA PHE A 468 -17.51 9.48 -18.01
C PHE A 468 -18.34 10.78 -18.04
N ASN A 469 -17.70 11.95 -17.94
CA ASN A 469 -18.41 13.24 -18.07
C ASN A 469 -19.09 13.35 -19.45
N ASP A 470 -18.42 12.94 -20.52
CA ASP A 470 -19.00 12.96 -21.87
C ASP A 470 -20.13 11.92 -22.01
N LYS A 471 -19.95 10.73 -21.42
CA LYS A 471 -20.99 9.69 -21.35
C LYS A 471 -22.24 10.20 -20.62
N LEU A 472 -22.05 10.90 -19.50
CA LEU A 472 -23.16 11.49 -18.73
C LEU A 472 -23.83 12.63 -19.51
N LEU A 473 -23.06 13.47 -20.20
CA LEU A 473 -23.61 14.51 -21.07
C LEU A 473 -24.46 13.93 -22.20
N LYS A 474 -23.99 12.86 -22.87
CA LYS A 474 -24.77 12.13 -23.88
C LYS A 474 -26.08 11.60 -23.31
N LEU A 475 -26.05 11.02 -22.11
CA LEU A 475 -27.26 10.56 -21.43
C LEU A 475 -28.23 11.72 -21.15
N ILE A 476 -27.73 12.85 -20.63
CA ILE A 476 -28.55 14.04 -20.36
C ILE A 476 -29.18 14.58 -21.66
N ASN A 477 -28.43 14.61 -22.76
CA ASN A 477 -28.95 15.04 -24.05
C ASN A 477 -30.00 14.07 -24.60
N TYR A 478 -29.76 12.76 -24.50
CA TYR A 478 -30.76 11.75 -24.83
C TYR A 478 -32.05 11.93 -24.02
N LEU A 479 -31.96 12.20 -22.71
CA LEU A 479 -33.15 12.46 -21.88
C LEU A 479 -33.95 13.68 -22.38
N LYS A 480 -33.26 14.76 -22.77
CA LYS A 480 -33.91 15.93 -23.37
C LYS A 480 -34.58 15.60 -24.71
N GLU A 481 -33.92 14.82 -25.57
CA GLU A 481 -34.46 14.36 -26.86
C GLU A 481 -35.70 13.48 -26.69
N GLN A 482 -35.74 12.67 -25.63
CA GLN A 482 -36.90 11.87 -25.25
C GLN A 482 -37.99 12.67 -24.50
N HIS A 483 -37.85 14.01 -24.42
CA HIS A 483 -38.75 14.90 -23.71
C HIS A 483 -38.96 14.56 -22.22
N ILE A 484 -37.98 13.89 -21.61
CA ILE A 484 -38.00 13.59 -20.18
C ILE A 484 -37.62 14.88 -19.43
N ASN A 485 -38.45 15.27 -18.45
CA ASN A 485 -38.16 16.45 -17.64
C ASN A 485 -36.89 16.23 -16.81
N ILE A 486 -35.82 16.97 -17.13
CA ILE A 486 -34.56 16.92 -16.38
C ILE A 486 -34.47 17.96 -15.26
N LYS A 487 -35.45 18.86 -15.12
CA LYS A 487 -35.49 19.84 -14.02
C LYS A 487 -35.94 19.18 -12.73
N ARG A 488 -35.15 18.23 -12.23
CA ARG A 488 -35.37 17.48 -10.99
C ARG A 488 -34.05 16.84 -10.55
N PRO A 489 -33.94 16.36 -9.30
CA PRO A 489 -32.70 15.77 -8.82
C PRO A 489 -32.23 14.58 -9.66
N PHE A 490 -30.92 14.54 -9.92
CA PHE A 490 -30.26 13.45 -10.62
C PHE A 490 -29.36 12.69 -9.63
N ILE A 491 -29.75 11.47 -9.27
CA ILE A 491 -29.05 10.67 -8.26
C ILE A 491 -28.29 9.54 -8.96
N ILE A 492 -26.99 9.47 -8.74
CA ILE A 492 -26.14 8.43 -9.30
C ILE A 492 -25.77 7.47 -8.16
N ILE A 493 -26.31 6.25 -8.18
CA ILE A 493 -26.17 5.26 -7.11
C ILE A 493 -25.34 4.10 -7.62
N GLY A 494 -24.28 3.73 -6.91
CA GLY A 494 -23.57 2.51 -7.28
C GLY A 494 -22.17 2.40 -6.72
N ASN A 495 -21.51 1.34 -7.16
CA ASN A 495 -20.14 1.07 -6.77
C ASN A 495 -19.17 1.95 -7.58
N TYR A 496 -18.40 2.76 -6.88
CA TYR A 496 -17.24 3.45 -7.43
C TYR A 496 -15.96 2.96 -6.76
N THR A 497 -15.71 1.65 -6.82
CA THR A 497 -14.31 1.21 -6.83
C THR A 497 -13.70 1.82 -8.08
N PRO A 498 -12.50 2.43 -8.05
CA PRO A 498 -11.92 3.05 -9.24
C PRO A 498 -12.04 2.10 -10.41
N THR A 499 -12.88 2.44 -11.38
CA THR A 499 -13.10 1.65 -12.61
C THR A 499 -11.88 1.75 -13.53
N GLY A 500 -10.74 2.21 -12.98
CA GLY A 500 -9.62 2.75 -13.71
C GLY A 500 -9.91 4.07 -14.42
N GLU A 501 -11.17 4.53 -14.47
CA GLU A 501 -11.53 5.84 -15.00
C GLU A 501 -11.29 6.93 -13.93
N SER A 502 -10.68 8.05 -14.34
CA SER A 502 -10.62 9.24 -13.50
C SER A 502 -11.97 9.96 -13.57
N LEU A 503 -12.92 9.50 -12.75
CA LEU A 503 -14.27 10.06 -12.71
C LEU A 503 -14.26 11.41 -11.99
N SER A 504 -14.41 12.52 -12.71
CA SER A 504 -15.08 13.68 -12.12
C SER A 504 -16.55 13.62 -12.54
N TYR A 505 -17.42 14.39 -11.91
CA TYR A 505 -18.80 14.60 -12.39
C TYR A 505 -19.02 16.09 -12.55
N VAL A 506 -18.14 16.67 -13.37
CA VAL A 506 -17.97 18.10 -13.49
C VAL A 506 -17.85 18.38 -14.97
N HIS A 507 -18.82 19.09 -15.52
CA HIS A 507 -18.83 19.50 -16.91
C HIS A 507 -19.54 20.84 -17.03
N TYR A 508 -18.95 21.79 -17.75
CA TYR A 508 -19.51 23.14 -17.86
C TYR A 508 -20.93 23.16 -18.47
N GLU A 509 -21.30 22.16 -19.26
CA GLU A 509 -22.65 22.07 -19.86
C GLU A 509 -23.74 21.53 -18.93
N TYR A 510 -23.42 20.70 -17.93
CA TYR A 510 -24.43 20.18 -16.99
C TYR A 510 -24.20 20.62 -15.54
N GLY A 511 -23.05 21.19 -15.20
CA GLY A 511 -22.71 21.64 -13.85
C GLY A 511 -21.80 20.68 -13.08
N THR A 512 -22.07 20.56 -11.78
CA THR A 512 -21.23 19.86 -10.81
C THR A 512 -22.08 19.10 -9.78
N ILE A 513 -21.44 18.29 -8.95
CA ILE A 513 -22.08 17.55 -7.86
C ILE A 513 -22.42 18.48 -6.71
N ARG A 514 -23.66 18.36 -6.24
CA ARG A 514 -24.14 18.95 -5.00
C ARG A 514 -23.79 18.11 -3.77
N SER A 515 -23.80 16.78 -3.86
CA SER A 515 -23.42 15.95 -2.72
C SER A 515 -22.70 14.65 -3.05
N VAL A 516 -21.73 14.30 -2.23
CA VAL A 516 -21.11 12.96 -2.21
C VAL A 516 -21.51 12.23 -0.94
N ILE A 517 -22.19 11.10 -1.11
CA ILE A 517 -22.70 10.25 -0.03
C ILE A 517 -21.91 8.93 -0.05
N ARG A 518 -21.27 8.57 1.07
CA ARG A 518 -20.55 7.31 1.27
C ARG A 518 -21.25 6.49 2.35
N LEU A 519 -21.93 5.41 1.95
CA LEU A 519 -22.77 4.63 2.87
C LEU A 519 -21.96 3.89 3.94
N ILE A 520 -20.74 3.49 3.61
CA ILE A 520 -19.79 2.80 4.49
C ILE A 520 -18.37 3.31 4.21
N SER A 521 -17.65 3.74 5.25
CA SER A 521 -16.23 4.06 5.19
C SER A 521 -15.41 2.77 5.04
N THR A 522 -14.43 2.79 4.15
CA THR A 522 -13.57 1.62 3.89
C THR A 522 -12.16 1.87 4.41
N ASN A 523 -11.32 2.51 3.61
CA ASN A 523 -10.00 2.96 3.99
C ASN A 523 -9.83 4.41 3.58
N ALA A 524 -8.84 5.08 4.17
CA ALA A 524 -8.72 6.52 4.02
C ALA A 524 -8.45 7.00 2.59
N GLU A 525 -7.74 6.20 1.77
CA GLU A 525 -7.47 6.51 0.37
C GLU A 525 -8.75 6.42 -0.49
N GLU A 526 -9.52 5.33 -0.35
CA GLU A 526 -10.80 5.17 -1.06
C GLU A 526 -11.85 6.19 -0.63
N ASP A 527 -11.88 6.51 0.66
CA ASP A 527 -12.77 7.53 1.22
C ASP A 527 -12.45 8.91 0.64
N TYR A 528 -11.18 9.31 0.64
CA TYR A 528 -10.77 10.57 0.02
C TYR A 528 -11.04 10.62 -1.48
N GLN A 529 -10.72 9.54 -2.22
CA GLN A 529 -11.02 9.47 -3.66
C GLN A 529 -12.51 9.60 -3.95
N SER A 530 -13.37 9.04 -3.09
CA SER A 530 -14.82 9.19 -3.20
C SER A 530 -15.24 10.64 -2.94
N ALA A 531 -14.73 11.27 -1.88
CA ALA A 531 -15.04 12.67 -1.54
C ALA A 531 -14.62 13.65 -2.65
N CYS A 532 -13.43 13.45 -3.23
CA CYS A 532 -12.88 14.29 -4.30
C CYS A 532 -13.69 14.29 -5.60
N ARG A 533 -14.66 13.37 -5.77
CA ARG A 533 -15.53 13.38 -6.95
C ARG A 533 -16.27 14.71 -7.10
N GLY A 534 -16.57 15.37 -5.98
CA GLY A 534 -17.18 16.69 -5.92
C GLY A 534 -16.24 17.89 -6.10
N ASN A 535 -14.94 17.68 -6.29
CA ASN A 535 -13.97 18.79 -6.42
C ASN A 535 -13.83 19.25 -7.87
N TYR A 536 -13.59 20.55 -8.08
CA TYR A 536 -13.48 21.14 -9.42
C TYR A 536 -12.78 22.50 -9.44
N MET A 537 -12.33 22.92 -10.63
CA MET A 537 -11.78 24.25 -10.86
C MET A 537 -12.90 25.24 -11.22
N ASN A 538 -13.11 26.27 -10.39
CA ASN A 538 -14.09 27.34 -10.60
C ASN A 538 -13.81 28.11 -11.90
N THR A 539 -12.54 28.25 -12.27
CA THR A 539 -12.12 28.99 -13.48
C THR A 539 -12.77 28.48 -14.75
N LYS A 540 -12.99 27.17 -14.89
CA LYS A 540 -13.61 26.59 -16.09
C LYS A 540 -15.10 26.90 -16.23
N PHE A 541 -15.80 27.08 -15.11
CA PHE A 541 -17.18 27.54 -15.13
C PHE A 541 -17.23 29.04 -15.40
N ILE A 542 -16.38 29.83 -14.74
CA ILE A 542 -16.32 31.29 -14.91
C ILE A 542 -15.92 31.68 -16.34
N GLU A 543 -15.02 30.92 -16.99
CA GLU A 543 -14.65 31.10 -18.41
C GLU A 543 -15.86 30.99 -19.35
N LYS A 544 -16.88 30.20 -18.99
CA LYS A 544 -18.08 29.96 -19.79
C LYS A 544 -19.27 30.82 -19.36
N ASP A 545 -19.40 31.08 -18.07
CA ASP A 545 -20.41 31.93 -17.46
C ASP A 545 -19.76 32.81 -16.37
N PRO A 546 -19.44 34.08 -16.67
CA PRO A 546 -18.79 34.99 -15.72
C PRO A 546 -19.57 35.24 -14.42
N ASN A 547 -20.88 34.98 -14.42
CA ASN A 547 -21.75 35.13 -13.25
C ASN A 547 -21.94 33.83 -12.47
N TRP A 548 -21.24 32.76 -12.88
CA TRP A 548 -21.37 31.47 -12.24
C TRP A 548 -20.96 31.54 -10.76
N THR A 549 -21.81 31.00 -9.90
CA THR A 549 -21.55 30.91 -8.46
C THR A 549 -21.43 29.45 -8.03
N GLN A 550 -20.47 29.20 -7.15
CA GLN A 550 -20.27 27.87 -6.57
C GLN A 550 -21.53 27.38 -5.86
N PRO A 551 -22.14 26.25 -6.28
CA PRO A 551 -23.27 25.70 -5.57
C PRO A 551 -22.85 25.14 -4.20
N ILE A 552 -23.78 25.14 -3.26
CA ILE A 552 -23.60 24.48 -1.95
C ILE A 552 -23.27 23.01 -2.18
N LYS A 553 -22.24 22.51 -1.49
CA LYS A 553 -21.78 21.12 -1.53
C LYS A 553 -21.99 20.40 -0.20
N TYR A 554 -22.17 19.09 -0.25
CA TYR A 554 -22.31 18.24 0.94
C TYR A 554 -21.40 17.01 0.88
N LEU A 555 -20.80 16.66 2.02
CA LEU A 555 -20.18 15.38 2.29
C LEU A 555 -21.00 14.64 3.34
N VAL A 556 -21.54 13.48 2.97
CA VAL A 556 -22.43 12.69 3.83
C VAL A 556 -21.86 11.29 4.02
N GLY A 557 -21.74 10.83 5.26
CA GLY A 557 -21.23 9.48 5.52
C GLY A 557 -20.90 9.23 6.98
N GLN A 558 -20.20 8.13 7.28
CA GLN A 558 -19.64 7.91 8.61
C GLN A 558 -18.59 8.99 8.94
N SER A 559 -18.44 9.33 10.22
CA SER A 559 -17.44 10.29 10.69
C SER A 559 -16.03 9.93 10.21
N ASN A 560 -15.71 8.63 10.17
CA ASN A 560 -14.44 8.14 9.62
C ASN A 560 -14.22 8.52 8.15
N PHE A 561 -15.25 8.43 7.30
CA PHE A 561 -15.16 8.82 5.88
C PHE A 561 -14.82 10.31 5.74
N ILE A 562 -15.52 11.16 6.49
CA ILE A 562 -15.33 12.62 6.46
C ILE A 562 -13.93 12.98 6.99
N ASN A 563 -13.55 12.42 8.15
CA ASN A 563 -12.25 12.68 8.75
C ASN A 563 -11.09 12.20 7.87
N ASN A 564 -11.23 11.02 7.26
CA ASN A 564 -10.26 10.50 6.30
C ASN A 564 -10.10 11.47 5.11
N ALA A 565 -11.20 11.97 4.56
CA ALA A 565 -11.15 12.89 3.44
C ALA A 565 -10.44 14.20 3.80
N LEU A 566 -10.83 14.84 4.91
CA LEU A 566 -10.24 16.12 5.32
C LEU A 566 -8.77 15.98 5.74
N SER A 567 -8.42 14.88 6.42
CA SER A 567 -7.04 14.57 6.82
C SER A 567 -6.12 14.45 5.60
N TYR A 568 -6.57 13.74 4.57
CA TYR A 568 -5.80 13.55 3.33
C TYR A 568 -5.66 14.83 2.51
N GLU A 569 -6.71 15.67 2.50
CA GLU A 569 -6.64 17.00 1.88
C GLU A 569 -5.56 17.85 2.55
N ALA A 570 -5.56 17.91 3.89
CA ALA A 570 -4.57 18.64 4.66
C ALA A 570 -3.14 18.07 4.49
N GLU A 571 -2.99 16.74 4.39
CA GLU A 571 -1.70 16.11 4.09
C GLU A 571 -1.17 16.55 2.71
N ASN A 572 -2.06 16.65 1.71
CA ASN A 572 -1.69 17.10 0.37
C ASN A 572 -1.29 18.58 0.35
N ASP A 573 -2.01 19.45 1.05
CA ASP A 573 -1.66 20.87 1.18
C ASP A 573 -0.32 21.08 1.90
N ALA A 574 -0.12 20.39 3.03
CA ALA A 574 1.15 20.44 3.76
C ALA A 574 2.33 19.94 2.90
N ARG A 575 2.07 18.98 2.03
CA ARG A 575 3.06 18.46 1.08
C ARG A 575 3.38 19.48 -0.03
N ILE A 576 2.38 20.20 -0.54
CA ILE A 576 2.59 21.31 -1.48
C ILE A 576 3.50 22.35 -0.80
N ASP A 577 3.16 22.79 0.41
CA ASP A 577 3.95 23.76 1.17
C ASP A 577 5.39 23.28 1.39
N TYR A 578 5.57 22.01 1.78
CA TYR A 578 6.89 21.41 1.97
C TYR A 578 7.74 21.43 0.68
N LEU A 579 7.14 21.08 -0.46
CA LEU A 579 7.82 21.05 -1.75
C LEU A 579 8.11 22.45 -2.32
N GLU A 580 7.30 23.45 -1.98
CA GLU A 580 7.54 24.85 -2.35
C GLU A 580 8.62 25.52 -1.49
N LEU A 581 8.66 25.22 -0.18
CA LEU A 581 9.66 25.75 0.75
C LEU A 581 11.02 25.08 0.59
N ASN A 582 11.05 23.86 0.06
CA ASN A 582 12.27 23.12 -0.24
C ASN A 582 12.34 22.84 -1.75
N PRO A 583 12.40 23.88 -2.61
CA PRO A 583 12.59 23.66 -4.04
C PRO A 583 13.90 22.89 -4.17
N LYS A 584 13.85 21.75 -4.86
CA LYS A 584 15.05 20.97 -5.10
C LYS A 584 16.04 21.86 -5.86
N ASN A 585 17.05 22.40 -5.17
CA ASN A 585 18.25 22.89 -5.83
C ASN A 585 18.89 21.65 -6.45
N GLU A 586 18.61 21.42 -7.74
CA GLU A 586 19.11 20.26 -8.48
C GLU A 586 20.65 20.21 -8.51
N ASP A 587 21.32 21.34 -8.21
CA ASP A 587 22.76 21.49 -8.40
C ASP A 587 23.63 21.53 -7.13
N GLU A 588 23.12 21.78 -5.91
CA GLU A 588 24.02 22.13 -4.78
C GLU A 588 24.03 21.21 -3.55
N ASN A 589 23.10 20.28 -3.38
CA ASN A 589 23.16 19.35 -2.25
C ASN A 589 23.41 17.92 -2.73
N GLY A 590 24.68 17.50 -2.64
CA GLY A 590 25.11 16.14 -2.92
C GLY A 590 24.09 15.13 -2.40
N HIS A 591 23.77 14.13 -3.23
CA HIS A 591 22.77 13.09 -2.97
C HIS A 591 23.07 12.31 -1.67
N SER A 592 22.82 12.91 -0.50
CA SER A 592 22.92 12.24 0.80
C SER A 592 21.70 11.35 0.92
N THR A 593 21.73 10.20 0.26
CA THR A 593 20.78 9.13 0.55
C THR A 593 20.89 8.83 2.03
N ILE A 594 19.75 8.82 2.71
CA ILE A 594 19.73 8.44 4.12
C ILE A 594 19.89 6.93 4.10
N LEU A 595 21.15 6.52 4.30
CA LEU A 595 21.47 5.11 4.41
C LEU A 595 20.80 4.59 5.66
N PRO A 596 20.20 3.39 5.62
CA PRO A 596 19.57 2.85 6.78
C PRO A 596 20.63 2.69 7.87
N ILE A 597 20.36 3.26 9.04
CA ILE A 597 20.85 2.63 10.25
C ILE A 597 20.13 1.29 10.25
N LEU A 598 20.86 0.21 9.94
CA LEU A 598 20.37 -1.16 10.07
C LEU A 598 19.94 -1.36 11.51
N SER A 599 18.70 -0.97 11.79
CA SER A 599 18.08 -1.18 13.08
C SER A 599 17.88 -2.69 13.13
N PRO A 600 18.49 -3.40 14.09
CA PRO A 600 18.24 -4.82 14.24
C PRO A 600 16.73 -5.03 14.33
N PRO A 601 16.22 -6.17 13.82
CA PRO A 601 14.78 -6.42 13.71
C PRO A 601 14.11 -6.04 15.02
N LYS A 602 12.95 -5.37 14.96
CA LYS A 602 12.08 -5.00 16.10
C LYS A 602 11.69 -6.24 16.91
N SER A 603 12.66 -6.81 17.58
CA SER A 603 12.51 -7.45 18.85
C SER A 603 12.05 -6.33 19.76
N ARG A 604 10.94 -6.54 20.46
CA ARG A 604 10.57 -5.68 21.60
C ARG A 604 11.57 -5.79 22.76
N THR A 605 12.74 -6.40 22.52
CA THR A 605 13.89 -6.40 23.41
C THR A 605 14.44 -4.99 23.47
N ALA A 606 14.66 -4.50 24.68
CA ALA A 606 15.32 -3.24 24.93
C ALA A 606 16.83 -3.35 24.77
N ILE A 607 17.50 -2.20 24.66
CA ILE A 607 18.92 -2.08 24.99
C ILE A 607 19.05 -2.57 26.44
N PRO A 608 20.04 -3.42 26.77
CA PRO A 608 20.20 -3.86 28.15
C PRO A 608 20.28 -2.71 29.14
N ILE A 609 19.97 -2.98 30.39
CA ILE A 609 20.16 -2.06 31.50
C ILE A 609 21.48 -2.40 32.17
N LYS A 610 22.26 -1.37 32.46
CA LYS A 610 23.43 -1.47 33.34
C LYS A 610 23.01 -1.08 34.75
N ILE A 611 23.32 -1.93 35.71
CA ILE A 611 23.07 -1.65 37.13
C ILE A 611 24.42 -1.59 37.83
N THR A 612 24.72 -0.45 38.44
CA THR A 612 25.94 -0.23 39.24
C THR A 612 25.54 -0.16 40.70
N LEU A 613 26.26 -0.86 41.58
CA LEU A 613 25.91 -0.98 42.99
C LEU A 613 27.15 -1.02 43.88
N ASP A 614 27.10 -0.31 45.01
CA ASP A 614 28.04 -0.52 46.11
C ASP A 614 27.66 -1.76 46.91
N ARG A 615 28.58 -2.72 46.96
CA ARG A 615 28.36 -3.97 47.68
C ARG A 615 28.60 -3.82 49.17
N SER A 616 29.13 -2.72 49.67
CA SER A 616 29.32 -2.53 51.11
C SER A 616 28.00 -2.25 51.85
N ASP A 617 27.00 -1.74 51.12
CA ASP A 617 25.70 -1.37 51.65
C ASP A 617 24.89 -2.58 52.21
N PRO A 618 24.31 -2.49 53.42
CA PRO A 618 23.52 -3.56 54.02
C PRO A 618 22.30 -4.03 53.20
N LEU A 619 21.62 -3.12 52.47
CA LEU A 619 20.47 -3.45 51.62
C LEU A 619 20.93 -4.18 50.35
N ILE A 620 22.09 -3.81 49.81
CA ILE A 620 22.71 -4.53 48.69
C ILE A 620 23.21 -5.91 49.13
N GLN A 621 23.68 -6.07 50.37
CA GLN A 621 24.06 -7.38 50.92
C GLN A 621 22.89 -8.37 50.97
N ASP A 622 21.66 -7.91 51.25
CA ASP A 622 20.44 -8.73 51.17
C ASP A 622 20.21 -9.22 49.72
N LEU A 623 20.33 -8.33 48.73
CA LEU A 623 20.26 -8.70 47.30
C LEU A 623 21.35 -9.70 46.89
N VAL A 624 22.57 -9.53 47.38
CA VAL A 624 23.68 -10.45 47.16
C VAL A 624 23.37 -11.82 47.78
N GLY A 625 22.78 -11.87 48.98
CA GLY A 625 22.34 -13.09 49.64
C GLY A 625 21.34 -13.87 48.78
N ILE A 626 20.33 -13.20 48.24
CA ILE A 626 19.38 -13.80 47.30
C ILE A 626 20.11 -14.27 46.03
N ALA A 627 21.00 -13.44 45.49
CA ALA A 627 21.76 -13.74 44.27
C ALA A 627 22.58 -15.03 44.39
N LEU A 628 23.11 -15.37 45.57
CA LEU A 628 23.90 -16.58 45.82
C LEU A 628 23.07 -17.88 45.79
N ILE A 629 21.75 -17.83 45.95
CA ILE A 629 20.88 -19.02 45.94
C ILE A 629 21.00 -19.75 44.58
N PRO A 630 21.43 -21.03 44.54
CA PRO A 630 21.74 -21.73 43.28
C PRO A 630 20.57 -21.84 42.30
N LYS A 631 19.35 -22.08 42.80
CA LYS A 631 18.12 -22.13 42.00
C LYS A 631 17.06 -21.26 42.68
N LYS A 632 16.60 -20.23 41.98
CA LYS A 632 15.60 -19.28 42.50
C LYS A 632 14.22 -19.68 42.01
N ASN A 633 13.27 -19.81 42.94
CA ASN A 633 11.86 -19.94 42.60
C ASN A 633 11.29 -18.57 42.18
N GLN A 634 10.01 -18.53 41.82
CA GLN A 634 9.37 -17.31 41.34
C GLN A 634 9.26 -16.24 42.44
N ASP A 635 8.86 -16.62 43.65
CA ASP A 635 8.74 -15.71 44.80
C ASP A 635 10.07 -15.02 45.14
N GLN A 636 11.19 -15.77 45.09
CA GLN A 636 12.53 -15.21 45.31
C GLN A 636 12.94 -14.22 44.24
N LYS A 637 12.50 -14.41 42.99
CA LYS A 637 12.77 -13.48 41.88
C LYS A 637 11.95 -12.20 42.01
N GLU A 638 10.69 -12.32 42.42
CA GLU A 638 9.81 -11.17 42.68
C GLU A 638 10.31 -10.36 43.88
N TYR A 639 10.69 -11.04 44.97
CA TYR A 639 11.30 -10.41 46.12
C TYR A 639 12.61 -9.70 45.76
N PHE A 640 13.43 -10.29 44.88
CA PHE A 640 14.63 -9.64 44.37
C PHE A 640 14.34 -8.34 43.62
N LEU A 641 13.40 -8.34 42.66
CA LEU A 641 13.04 -7.10 41.94
C LEU A 641 12.49 -6.03 42.87
N LEU A 642 11.65 -6.41 43.83
CA LEU A 642 11.10 -5.49 44.82
C LEU A 642 12.21 -4.83 45.66
N LYS A 643 13.22 -5.59 46.06
CA LYS A 643 14.36 -5.08 46.82
C LYS A 643 15.29 -4.22 45.98
N LEU A 644 15.54 -4.63 44.74
CA LEU A 644 16.33 -3.85 43.79
C LEU A 644 15.68 -2.50 43.51
N LYS A 645 14.36 -2.48 43.31
CA LYS A 645 13.57 -1.24 43.19
C LYS A 645 13.83 -0.30 44.37
N LYS A 646 13.68 -0.81 45.61
CA LYS A 646 13.92 -0.02 46.82
C LYS A 646 15.33 0.54 46.87
N CYS A 647 16.35 -0.25 46.49
CA CYS A 647 17.73 0.23 46.47
C CYS A 647 17.98 1.32 45.42
N CYS A 648 17.27 1.28 44.28
CA CYS A 648 17.40 2.30 43.23
C CYS A 648 16.59 3.57 43.51
N GLU A 649 15.58 3.50 44.38
CA GLU A 649 14.70 4.62 44.75
C GLU A 649 15.12 5.28 46.08
N ASP A 650 16.09 4.71 46.79
CA ASP A 650 16.62 5.22 48.06
C ASP A 650 17.89 6.04 47.79
N ASP A 651 17.80 7.36 47.98
CA ASP A 651 18.90 8.29 47.73
C ASP A 651 20.12 8.06 48.65
N GLU A 652 19.97 7.30 49.76
CA GLU A 652 21.08 6.95 50.66
C GLU A 652 21.86 5.71 50.19
N VAL A 653 21.33 4.94 49.23
CA VAL A 653 21.94 3.72 48.69
C VAL A 653 22.62 4.02 47.36
N GLU A 654 23.91 3.72 47.24
CA GLU A 654 24.65 3.88 45.98
C GLU A 654 24.28 2.75 44.99
N CYS A 655 23.11 2.86 44.35
CA CYS A 655 22.60 1.95 43.33
C CYS A 655 22.04 2.72 42.12
N GLU A 656 22.76 2.68 41.00
CA GLU A 656 22.40 3.38 39.78
C GLU A 656 21.88 2.41 38.71
N ILE A 657 20.75 2.76 38.10
CA ILE A 657 20.16 2.04 36.98
C ILE A 657 20.19 2.91 35.71
N GLU A 658 20.90 2.45 34.68
CA GLU A 658 21.01 3.17 33.41
C GLU A 658 20.22 2.40 32.33
N ASP A 659 19.00 2.85 32.01
CA ASP A 659 18.16 2.32 30.93
C ASP A 659 18.14 3.27 29.73
N LYS A 660 18.99 2.99 28.74
CA LYS A 660 19.06 3.79 27.50
C LYS A 660 17.83 3.69 26.62
N THR A 661 16.94 2.71 26.86
CA THR A 661 15.70 2.57 26.09
C THR A 661 14.59 3.45 26.66
N GLY A 662 14.62 3.76 27.97
CA GLY A 662 13.60 4.55 28.66
C GLY A 662 12.22 3.89 28.71
N LYS A 663 12.17 2.54 28.72
CA LYS A 663 10.93 1.74 28.67
C LYS A 663 10.85 0.69 29.77
N PHE A 664 11.81 0.65 30.69
CA PHE A 664 11.79 -0.24 31.82
C PHE A 664 10.65 0.10 32.79
N ASN A 665 10.00 -0.94 33.33
CA ASN A 665 8.97 -0.83 34.36
C ASN A 665 9.22 -1.92 35.42
N TRP A 666 9.08 -1.56 36.69
CA TRP A 666 9.29 -2.46 37.83
C TRP A 666 8.24 -3.58 37.95
N GLU A 667 7.12 -3.50 37.22
CA GLU A 667 6.09 -4.56 37.17
C GLU A 667 6.50 -5.76 36.29
N MET A 668 7.72 -5.76 35.73
CA MET A 668 8.23 -6.86 34.92
C MET A 668 8.54 -8.11 35.75
N ARG A 669 8.59 -9.27 35.08
CA ARG A 669 8.87 -10.57 35.70
C ARG A 669 10.24 -11.11 35.30
N ILE A 670 11.12 -11.40 36.27
CA ILE A 670 12.38 -12.10 35.98
C ILE A 670 12.06 -13.54 35.56
N LYS A 671 12.37 -13.88 34.32
CA LYS A 671 12.24 -15.24 33.81
C LYS A 671 13.53 -16.03 34.02
N ASP A 672 14.65 -15.50 33.53
CA ASP A 672 15.97 -16.11 33.67
C ASP A 672 16.82 -15.31 34.66
N PHE A 673 17.32 -15.98 35.71
CA PHE A 673 18.25 -15.39 36.68
C PHE A 673 19.56 -16.16 36.62
N ARG A 674 20.62 -15.52 36.11
CA ARG A 674 21.95 -16.10 35.93
C ARG A 674 22.95 -15.43 36.87
N GLN A 675 23.79 -16.23 37.51
CA GLN A 675 24.80 -15.75 38.44
C GLN A 675 26.17 -16.36 38.14
N TYR A 676 27.17 -15.51 37.96
CA TYR A 676 28.57 -15.96 37.92
C TYR A 676 29.17 -15.95 39.32
N SER A 677 29.60 -17.12 39.79
CA SER A 677 30.42 -17.29 41.00
C SER A 677 31.59 -18.22 40.66
N LYS A 678 32.79 -17.93 41.16
CA LYS A 678 33.98 -18.73 40.88
C LYS A 678 33.97 -19.97 41.77
N LYS A 679 33.91 -21.17 41.18
CA LYS A 679 33.81 -22.42 41.95
C LYS A 679 35.12 -22.84 42.62
N ASN A 680 36.25 -22.61 41.96
CA ASN A 680 37.60 -22.93 42.45
C ASN A 680 38.59 -21.84 42.01
N ILE A 681 39.68 -21.65 42.75
CA ILE A 681 40.67 -20.60 42.45
C ILE A 681 41.32 -20.77 41.06
N ASN A 682 41.38 -22.00 40.56
CA ASN A 682 41.93 -22.37 39.26
C ASN A 682 40.89 -22.44 38.12
N ASP A 683 39.61 -22.19 38.41
CA ASP A 683 38.56 -22.26 37.39
C ASP A 683 38.66 -21.04 36.46
N VAL A 684 38.97 -21.29 35.18
CA VAL A 684 39.08 -20.26 34.15
C VAL A 684 37.73 -20.14 33.45
N PRO A 685 37.13 -18.93 33.38
CA PRO A 685 35.86 -18.76 32.70
C PRO A 685 35.91 -19.20 31.24
N LYS A 686 34.79 -19.72 30.71
CA LYS A 686 34.68 -20.07 29.29
C LYS A 686 34.12 -18.90 28.49
N LEU A 687 34.74 -18.60 27.34
CA LEU A 687 34.28 -17.58 26.41
C LEU A 687 32.83 -17.85 25.97
N GLY A 688 32.00 -16.80 25.96
CA GLY A 688 30.62 -16.88 25.44
C GLY A 688 29.59 -17.54 26.36
N TYR A 689 29.99 -18.10 27.51
CA TYR A 689 29.06 -18.78 28.41
C TYR A 689 28.15 -17.81 29.18
N TRP A 690 28.74 -16.81 29.84
CA TRP A 690 27.99 -15.84 30.66
C TRP A 690 27.51 -14.61 29.87
N LYS A 691 28.11 -14.35 28.71
CA LYS A 691 27.76 -13.25 27.78
C LYS A 691 27.84 -11.83 28.38
N PHE A 692 28.64 -11.60 29.43
CA PHE A 692 28.88 -10.26 29.99
C PHE A 692 29.31 -9.25 28.91
N LYS A 693 30.28 -9.64 28.07
CA LYS A 693 30.72 -8.79 26.95
C LYS A 693 29.61 -8.47 25.95
N SER A 694 28.67 -9.38 25.73
CA SER A 694 27.51 -9.10 24.86
C SER A 694 26.59 -8.05 25.47
N TYR A 695 26.28 -8.14 26.76
CA TYR A 695 25.49 -7.10 27.45
C TYR A 695 26.18 -5.74 27.37
N GLN A 696 27.48 -5.70 27.70
CA GLN A 696 28.27 -4.47 27.67
C GLN A 696 28.31 -3.84 26.27
N ILE A 697 28.68 -4.61 25.23
CA ILE A 697 28.76 -4.08 23.86
C ILE A 697 27.40 -3.54 23.40
N ASN A 698 26.33 -4.29 23.64
CA ASN A 698 24.99 -3.86 23.22
C ASN A 698 24.52 -2.62 23.98
N PHE A 699 24.88 -2.49 25.25
CA PHE A 699 24.64 -1.29 26.04
C PHE A 699 25.40 -0.06 25.54
N GLU A 700 26.68 -0.23 25.24
CA GLU A 700 27.55 0.85 24.76
C GLU A 700 27.12 1.34 23.37
N VAL A 701 26.79 0.41 22.47
CA VAL A 701 26.41 0.69 21.08
C VAL A 701 24.92 1.07 20.94
N GLY A 702 24.11 0.87 21.99
CA GLY A 702 22.68 1.20 21.97
C GLY A 702 21.85 0.22 21.14
N THR A 703 22.21 -1.07 21.14
CA THR A 703 21.50 -2.13 20.42
C THR A 703 20.74 -3.07 21.35
N PRO A 704 19.55 -3.57 20.97
CA PRO A 704 18.78 -4.53 21.75
C PRO A 704 19.51 -5.84 22.06
N PHE A 705 19.44 -6.32 23.31
CA PHE A 705 19.96 -7.65 23.67
C PHE A 705 19.26 -8.27 24.89
N ILE A 706 18.95 -9.56 24.77
CA ILE A 706 18.51 -10.43 25.86
C ILE A 706 19.02 -11.84 25.55
N ASN A 707 19.48 -12.59 26.55
CA ASN A 707 20.24 -13.82 26.30
C ASN A 707 19.43 -14.93 25.62
N ASN A 708 18.13 -15.00 25.92
CA ASN A 708 17.20 -15.98 25.35
C ASN A 708 15.96 -15.27 24.76
N THR A 709 16.13 -14.66 23.58
CA THR A 709 15.09 -13.84 22.96
C THR A 709 13.79 -14.61 22.70
N SER A 710 13.84 -15.87 22.27
CA SER A 710 12.65 -16.70 22.03
C SER A 710 11.95 -17.15 23.32
N GLY A 711 12.69 -17.21 24.43
CA GLY A 711 12.16 -17.64 25.72
C GLY A 711 11.36 -16.59 26.45
N HIS A 712 11.51 -15.29 26.14
CA HIS A 712 10.90 -14.19 26.91
C HIS A 712 9.67 -13.61 26.20
N SER A 713 8.60 -13.36 26.95
CA SER A 713 7.42 -12.62 26.49
C SER A 713 7.54 -11.13 26.83
N ILE A 714 6.64 -10.30 26.32
CA ILE A 714 6.53 -8.90 26.75
C ILE A 714 6.27 -8.86 28.26
N GLY A 715 6.96 -7.98 28.99
CA GLY A 715 6.92 -7.92 30.44
C GLY A 715 7.87 -8.91 31.14
N ASP A 716 8.56 -9.80 30.40
CA ASP A 716 9.62 -10.63 30.98
C ASP A 716 10.99 -9.93 30.88
N CYS A 717 11.84 -10.13 31.87
CA CYS A 717 13.26 -9.76 31.86
C CYS A 717 14.19 -10.94 32.23
N ASP A 718 15.45 -10.86 31.84
CA ASP A 718 16.53 -11.68 32.36
C ASP A 718 17.51 -10.83 33.17
N LEU A 719 18.13 -11.47 34.17
CA LEU A 719 19.13 -10.84 35.01
C LEU A 719 20.42 -11.67 34.98
N LEU A 720 21.54 -10.97 34.85
CA LEU A 720 22.88 -11.53 34.91
C LEU A 720 23.70 -10.79 35.97
N VAL A 721 23.98 -11.48 37.07
CA VAL A 721 24.75 -10.95 38.20
C VAL A 721 26.15 -11.56 38.28
N CYS A 722 27.06 -10.79 38.87
CA CYS A 722 28.47 -11.14 39.01
C CYS A 722 28.84 -11.17 40.50
N ASN A 723 28.84 -12.35 41.13
CA ASN A 723 29.20 -12.48 42.54
C ASN A 723 30.72 -12.38 42.72
N ASP A 724 31.47 -12.98 41.79
CA ASP A 724 32.92 -12.84 41.70
C ASP A 724 33.32 -12.06 40.45
N GLN A 725 34.49 -11.43 40.47
CA GLN A 725 34.97 -10.69 39.31
C GLN A 725 35.18 -11.66 38.16
N TYR A 726 34.46 -11.43 37.06
CA TYR A 726 34.63 -12.20 35.85
C TYR A 726 35.87 -11.67 35.13
N LEU A 727 36.89 -12.52 34.96
CA LEU A 727 38.12 -12.16 34.25
C LEU A 727 38.51 -13.29 33.31
N LEU A 728 38.38 -13.05 32.01
CA LEU A 728 38.84 -13.96 30.96
C LEU A 728 40.13 -13.42 30.35
N LYS A 729 41.19 -14.22 30.35
CA LYS A 729 42.48 -13.88 29.72
C LYS A 729 42.68 -14.64 28.41
N ASN A 730 43.47 -14.09 27.48
CA ASN A 730 43.92 -14.78 26.27
C ASN A 730 45.12 -15.70 26.58
N GLU A 731 45.60 -16.44 25.57
CA GLU A 731 46.73 -17.37 25.71
C GLU A 731 48.03 -16.66 26.12
N GLN A 732 48.16 -15.37 25.83
CA GLN A 732 49.29 -14.51 26.19
C GLN A 732 49.10 -13.82 27.55
N GLY A 733 48.04 -14.12 28.31
CA GLY A 733 47.76 -13.54 29.63
C GLY A 733 47.11 -12.14 29.63
N GLY A 734 46.86 -11.56 28.46
CA GLY A 734 46.13 -10.30 28.29
C GLY A 734 44.64 -10.44 28.57
N ILE A 735 44.00 -9.37 29.05
CA ILE A 735 42.57 -9.37 29.41
C ILE A 735 41.72 -9.38 28.13
N LYS A 736 40.89 -10.41 27.97
CA LYS A 736 39.96 -10.59 26.85
C LYS A 736 38.55 -10.10 27.17
N GLU A 737 38.08 -10.36 28.39
CA GLU A 737 36.79 -9.90 28.92
C GLU A 737 36.90 -9.65 30.44
N ILE A 738 36.24 -8.61 30.93
CA ILE A 738 36.16 -8.28 32.35
C ILE A 738 34.76 -7.81 32.72
N ASN A 739 34.20 -8.28 33.83
CA ASN A 739 33.00 -7.72 34.45
C ASN A 739 33.23 -7.59 35.96
N LYS A 740 32.96 -6.40 36.51
CA LYS A 740 33.16 -6.13 37.94
C LYS A 740 32.05 -6.76 38.78
N LYS A 741 32.36 -7.04 40.06
CA LYS A 741 31.38 -7.52 41.04
C LYS A 741 30.23 -6.54 41.27
N SER A 742 30.49 -5.25 41.08
CA SER A 742 29.55 -4.12 41.24
C SER A 742 28.74 -3.79 39.98
N THR A 743 28.87 -4.56 38.90
CA THR A 743 28.15 -4.31 37.64
C THR A 743 27.29 -5.50 37.28
N TRP A 744 25.97 -5.30 37.30
CA TRP A 744 24.97 -6.28 36.88
C TRP A 744 24.31 -5.83 35.59
N TRP A 745 23.72 -6.79 34.89
CA TRP A 745 23.07 -6.56 33.60
C TRP A 745 21.66 -7.13 33.59
N MET A 746 20.73 -6.39 32.99
CA MET A 746 19.36 -6.85 32.80
C MET A 746 18.94 -6.66 31.33
N GLY A 747 18.40 -7.70 30.70
CA GLY A 747 17.75 -7.59 29.39
C GLY A 747 16.24 -7.72 29.56
N TYR A 748 15.43 -6.95 28.83
CA TYR A 748 13.97 -7.00 29.01
C TYR A 748 13.20 -6.81 27.71
N LYS A 749 11.91 -7.20 27.73
CA LYS A 749 10.96 -6.93 26.63
C LYS A 749 9.84 -5.99 27.06
N TYR A 750 9.61 -4.94 26.28
CA TYR A 750 8.61 -3.90 26.57
C TYR A 750 7.39 -3.98 25.63
N LEU A 751 6.33 -3.22 25.96
CA LEU A 751 5.05 -3.18 25.25
C LEU A 751 5.11 -2.43 23.92
#